data_AF-A0A7Y5XTM2-F1
#
_entry.id   AF-A0A7Y5XTM2-F1
#
_cell.length_a   1.000
_cell.length_b   1.000
_cell.length_c   1.000
_cell.angle_alpha   90.00
_cell.angle_beta   90.00
_cell.angle_gamma   90.00
#
_symmetry.space_group_name_H-M   'P 1'
#
loop_
_entity.id
_entity.type
_entity.pdbx_description
1 polymer ?
#
loop_
_entity_poly.entity_id
_entity_poly.type
_entity_poly.pdbx_seq_one_letter_code
_entity_poly.pdbx_strand_id
1 'polypeptide(L)'
;MTAINIREYFDTYPELTELVGEVATSPDQTHRGSSQSTLAHQRFPRASHEQLIEVNRTLVAILALKWLVIGDYESFTECQSGWPNRLTESTFQELHTFVKEALEEDRWFAAAEALVADNDLFKVKKLIAEVNRRCGTNEDDHDRLLLLAIERCPDLTPSISRLDGSEKALILSAMRADFNVPQFVQLEGVAADLLALPGTPVQVLNFKIVEALADVAGAGGANIHNGSITVDEATARNFLDVARAVDGMNAISGYGPDDAYLKYLQSRARRMGYSIAAPSDVAVVRLTAMLRENPSVEIVKQAIDGLNPADRLILTRELAVSGTGPDIAILPYYGPVLLRNSLNEAVARGTSQEQALVDTFGLLARQFQQARLALREQTGPGVVAVTGADLARNVVDQPARVAASDLRIIRGGTGARTTLESPTHINKDVLATMRSLDEIPGERIVLVGAGGGSDGVQAAMVAQLLAHTGKDCSAVISVRGHLTSSQGPDGTSGVPRTVINPDGELASGHVHEISEQHRGSGRFLEHVPAGDQRMFLVIDDPAVDLAQSLRVVIDQVGGADTVIVVDTGGDSLYREAMSGSPIEDQRVATPDQDLRTLRAASALADGNRTLLSCIVAPGLDAPINAEETLVRANAEFLQLDFEQSALVRETYARWKMDGSDPARPAKTPLGWLAALEGKLGRHTLPIAPHLVDDMRNPWLPSVYLSNATAGLVFMKLNEHLQALAGSAPNQPQRTVMPLSQADRSRHLRRP
;
A
#
# COMPACT_ATOMS: atom_id res chain seq x y z
N MET A 1 42.36 -24.83 10.56
CA MET A 1 42.23 -23.38 10.77
C MET A 1 43.54 -22.80 11.29
N THR A 2 44.21 -21.97 10.51
CA THR A 2 45.14 -20.96 11.04
C THR A 2 44.32 -20.05 11.95
N ALA A 3 44.77 -19.76 13.17
CA ALA A 3 44.02 -18.91 14.08
C ALA A 3 43.78 -17.54 13.43
N ILE A 4 42.52 -17.15 13.22
CA ILE A 4 42.16 -15.82 12.68
C ILE A 4 42.63 -14.79 13.71
N ASN A 5 43.65 -13.99 13.35
CA ASN A 5 44.14 -12.94 14.21
C ASN A 5 43.27 -11.69 14.06
N ILE A 6 42.19 -11.63 14.85
CA ILE A 6 41.23 -10.53 14.81
C ILE A 6 41.88 -9.14 14.96
N ARG A 7 43.01 -9.05 15.68
CA ARG A 7 43.68 -7.77 15.96
C ARG A 7 44.18 -7.11 14.68
N GLU A 8 44.69 -7.91 13.75
CA GLU A 8 45.19 -7.42 12.46
C GLU A 8 44.10 -6.72 11.65
N TYR A 9 42.85 -7.16 11.74
CA TYR A 9 41.72 -6.50 11.09
C TYR A 9 41.40 -5.15 11.71
N PHE A 10 41.45 -5.01 13.04
CA PHE A 10 41.24 -3.71 13.69
C PHE A 10 42.43 -2.76 13.53
N ASP A 11 43.64 -3.29 13.35
CA ASP A 11 44.82 -2.47 13.05
C ASP A 11 44.78 -1.98 11.59
N THR A 12 44.28 -2.82 10.68
CA THR A 12 44.13 -2.49 9.25
C THR A 12 42.91 -1.59 9.01
N TYR A 13 41.79 -1.85 9.69
CA TYR A 13 40.51 -1.14 9.58
C TYR A 13 40.09 -0.60 10.96
N PRO A 14 40.75 0.46 11.48
CA PRO A 14 40.47 1.02 12.81
C PRO A 14 39.02 1.44 13.03
N GLU A 15 38.34 1.88 11.98
CA GLU A 15 36.94 2.31 11.96
C GLU A 15 35.94 1.20 12.27
N LEU A 16 36.31 -0.09 12.14
CA LEU A 16 35.47 -1.21 12.61
C LEU A 16 35.13 -1.12 14.11
N THR A 17 35.92 -0.36 14.89
CA THR A 17 35.61 -0.09 16.30
C THR A 17 34.33 0.74 16.47
N GLU A 18 33.99 1.60 15.51
CA GLU A 18 32.79 2.44 15.59
C GLU A 18 31.50 1.63 15.36
N LEU A 19 31.58 0.44 14.73
CA LEU A 19 30.46 -0.50 14.60
C LEU A 19 30.00 -1.08 15.95
N VAL A 20 30.80 -0.93 17.02
CA VAL A 20 30.40 -1.28 18.39
C VAL A 20 29.48 -0.17 18.94
N GLY A 21 28.22 -0.16 18.54
CA GLY A 21 27.31 0.95 18.83
C GLY A 21 25.83 0.64 18.68
N GLU A 22 25.00 1.64 18.99
CA GLU A 22 23.55 1.57 18.76
C GLU A 22 23.27 1.81 17.27
N VAL A 23 22.67 0.80 16.64
CA VAL A 23 22.34 0.79 15.22
C VAL A 23 20.90 1.26 15.02
N ALA A 24 20.60 1.91 13.90
CA ALA A 24 19.21 2.11 13.48
C ALA A 24 18.56 0.72 13.26
N THR A 25 17.50 0.40 14.02
CA THR A 25 16.90 -0.95 14.03
C THR A 25 16.40 -1.38 12.65
N SER A 26 16.92 -2.49 12.12
CA SER A 26 16.40 -3.20 10.95
C SER A 26 15.27 -4.17 11.35
N PRO A 27 14.23 -4.36 10.52
CA PRO A 27 13.15 -5.33 10.78
C PRO A 27 13.59 -6.80 10.71
N ASP A 28 14.82 -7.09 10.27
CA ASP A 28 15.37 -8.46 10.12
C ASP A 28 15.85 -9.08 11.47
N GLN A 29 15.66 -8.39 12.60
CA GLN A 29 16.20 -8.81 13.90
C GLN A 29 15.29 -9.78 14.69
N THR A 30 15.17 -11.03 14.23
CA THR A 30 14.75 -12.14 15.11
C THR A 30 15.95 -12.79 15.78
N HIS A 31 16.68 -12.05 16.62
CA HIS A 31 17.84 -12.58 17.33
C HIS A 31 17.46 -13.12 18.71
N ARG A 32 17.19 -14.42 18.82
CA ARG A 32 17.35 -15.13 20.09
C ARG A 32 18.85 -15.37 20.27
N GLY A 33 19.49 -14.56 21.13
CA GLY A 33 20.93 -14.58 21.35
C GLY A 33 21.46 -15.98 21.63
N SER A 34 22.47 -16.40 20.86
CA SER A 34 23.25 -17.58 21.19
C SER A 34 24.25 -17.22 22.30
N SER A 35 24.49 -18.14 23.24
CA SER A 35 25.42 -17.95 24.36
C SER A 35 26.90 -18.15 23.97
N GLN A 36 27.23 -18.17 22.67
CA GLN A 36 28.58 -18.43 22.19
C GLN A 36 29.39 -17.13 22.02
N SER A 37 30.66 -17.18 22.40
CA SER A 37 31.63 -16.09 22.18
C SER A 37 31.86 -15.90 20.68
N THR A 38 31.53 -14.73 20.15
CA THR A 38 31.73 -14.39 18.73
C THR A 38 33.18 -13.99 18.42
N LEU A 39 33.53 -13.79 17.14
CA LEU A 39 34.84 -13.27 16.73
C LEU A 39 35.19 -11.93 17.41
N ALA A 40 34.27 -10.96 17.40
CA ALA A 40 34.49 -9.64 17.97
C ALA A 40 34.66 -9.64 19.50
N HIS A 41 34.15 -10.66 20.22
CA HIS A 41 34.38 -10.80 21.67
C HIS A 41 35.86 -10.98 22.04
N GLN A 42 36.69 -11.47 21.11
CA GLN A 42 38.14 -11.55 21.31
C GLN A 42 38.78 -10.16 21.48
N ARG A 43 38.19 -9.12 20.88
CA ARG A 43 38.62 -7.72 20.98
C ARG A 43 37.83 -6.93 22.04
N PHE A 44 36.53 -7.19 22.14
CA PHE A 44 35.58 -6.50 23.01
C PHE A 44 34.89 -7.47 24.00
N PRO A 45 35.62 -8.03 24.98
CA PRO A 45 35.09 -9.07 25.87
C PRO A 45 33.99 -8.60 26.83
N ARG A 46 33.68 -7.29 26.85
CA ARG A 46 32.66 -6.68 27.72
C ARG A 46 31.45 -6.14 26.96
N ALA A 47 31.48 -6.13 25.63
CA ALA A 47 30.34 -5.70 24.83
C ALA A 47 29.25 -6.78 24.82
N SER A 48 27.99 -6.39 24.75
CA SER A 48 26.89 -7.33 24.57
C SER A 48 26.89 -7.92 23.14
N HIS A 49 26.24 -9.06 22.94
CA HIS A 49 26.08 -9.63 21.61
C HIS A 49 25.41 -8.64 20.63
N GLU A 50 24.37 -7.94 21.07
CA GLU A 50 23.66 -6.91 20.28
C GLU A 50 24.58 -5.79 19.79
N GLN A 51 25.51 -5.33 20.65
CA GLN A 51 26.50 -4.30 20.29
C GLN A 51 27.55 -4.80 19.30
N LEU A 52 27.64 -6.10 19.08
CA LEU A 52 28.65 -6.73 18.22
C LEU A 52 28.07 -7.29 16.92
N ILE A 53 26.75 -7.19 16.69
CA ILE A 53 26.08 -7.77 15.51
C ILE A 53 26.75 -7.29 14.22
N GLU A 54 26.80 -5.97 13.99
CA GLU A 54 27.35 -5.41 12.75
C GLU A 54 28.84 -5.70 12.62
N VAL A 55 29.62 -5.52 13.69
CA VAL A 55 31.07 -5.83 13.69
C VAL A 55 31.32 -7.28 13.24
N ASN A 56 30.57 -8.24 13.77
CA ASN A 56 30.77 -9.64 13.38
C ASN A 56 30.30 -9.91 11.94
N ARG A 57 29.22 -9.28 11.47
CA ARG A 57 28.76 -9.39 10.08
C ARG A 57 29.82 -8.87 9.11
N THR A 58 30.33 -7.68 9.35
CA THR A 58 31.38 -7.04 8.53
C THR A 58 32.68 -7.87 8.53
N LEU A 59 33.12 -8.39 9.67
CA LEU A 59 34.30 -9.25 9.74
C LEU A 59 34.15 -10.53 8.91
N VAL A 60 32.98 -11.17 8.95
CA VAL A 60 32.71 -12.36 8.13
C VAL A 60 32.61 -12.00 6.66
N ALA A 61 32.07 -10.83 6.30
CA ALA A 61 32.07 -10.34 4.92
C ALA A 61 33.50 -10.19 4.37
N ILE A 62 34.40 -9.57 5.15
CA ILE A 62 35.82 -9.43 4.79
C ILE A 62 36.50 -10.81 4.62
N LEU A 63 36.25 -11.75 5.55
CA LEU A 63 36.80 -13.11 5.47
C LEU A 63 36.26 -13.87 4.24
N ALA A 64 34.96 -13.75 3.97
CA ALA A 64 34.32 -14.37 2.83
C ALA A 64 34.90 -13.87 1.50
N LEU A 65 35.12 -12.56 1.37
CA LEU A 65 35.78 -11.97 0.22
C LEU A 65 37.21 -12.53 0.04
N LYS A 66 37.98 -12.64 1.14
CA LYS A 66 39.32 -13.25 1.11
C LYS A 66 39.29 -14.70 0.64
N TRP A 67 38.42 -15.52 1.20
CA TRP A 67 38.30 -16.93 0.81
C TRP A 67 37.91 -17.07 -0.66
N LEU A 68 37.00 -16.24 -1.17
CA LEU A 68 36.65 -16.21 -2.58
C LEU A 68 37.85 -15.83 -3.45
N VAL A 69 38.63 -14.82 -3.09
CA VAL A 69 39.79 -14.37 -3.88
C VAL A 69 40.91 -15.41 -3.91
N ILE A 70 41.19 -16.09 -2.80
CA ILE A 70 42.27 -17.11 -2.75
C ILE A 70 41.80 -18.51 -3.17
N GLY A 71 40.50 -18.70 -3.41
CA GLY A 71 39.91 -20.00 -3.78
C GLY A 71 39.80 -21.00 -2.63
N ASP A 72 39.65 -20.54 -1.38
CA ASP A 72 39.54 -21.40 -0.19
C ASP A 72 38.09 -21.86 0.06
N TYR A 73 37.68 -22.87 -0.72
CA TYR A 73 36.36 -23.49 -0.64
C TYR A 73 36.04 -24.07 0.75
N GLU A 74 37.01 -24.71 1.40
CA GLU A 74 36.79 -25.39 2.67
C GLU A 74 36.49 -24.40 3.78
N SER A 75 37.27 -23.32 3.89
CA SER A 75 36.97 -22.26 4.88
C SER A 75 35.67 -21.53 4.56
N PHE A 76 35.37 -21.29 3.28
CA PHE A 76 34.12 -20.61 2.90
C PHE A 76 32.87 -21.40 3.29
N THR A 77 32.92 -22.74 3.15
CA THR A 77 31.75 -23.62 3.31
C THR A 77 31.71 -24.41 4.62
N GLU A 78 32.67 -24.21 5.54
CA GLU A 78 32.83 -25.02 6.76
C GLU A 78 31.54 -25.11 7.60
N CYS A 79 30.80 -24.00 7.66
CA CYS A 79 29.58 -23.88 8.46
C CYS A 79 28.30 -24.35 7.75
N GLN A 80 28.36 -24.66 6.46
CA GLN A 80 27.18 -24.99 5.66
C GLN A 80 26.74 -26.44 5.93
N SER A 81 25.44 -26.63 6.15
CA SER A 81 24.84 -27.96 6.25
C SER A 81 25.09 -28.75 4.96
N GLY A 82 25.20 -30.07 5.05
CA GLY A 82 25.42 -30.94 3.89
C GLY A 82 24.40 -30.81 2.76
N TRP A 83 24.61 -31.56 1.69
CA TRP A 83 23.79 -31.55 0.46
C TRP A 83 22.28 -31.63 0.73
N PRO A 84 21.43 -30.93 -0.06
CA PRO A 84 21.76 -30.19 -1.29
C PRO A 84 22.10 -28.71 -1.10
N ASN A 85 22.06 -28.18 0.12
CA ASN A 85 22.15 -26.73 0.35
C ASN A 85 23.60 -26.21 0.30
N ARG A 86 24.59 -27.04 0.66
CA ARG A 86 26.01 -26.67 0.60
C ARG A 86 26.40 -26.23 -0.81
N LEU A 87 27.09 -25.10 -0.90
CA LEU A 87 27.73 -24.62 -2.13
C LEU A 87 28.63 -25.71 -2.70
N THR A 88 28.50 -26.00 -3.99
CA THR A 88 29.33 -26.98 -4.69
C THR A 88 30.72 -26.41 -4.99
N GLU A 89 31.74 -27.25 -5.06
CA GLU A 89 33.09 -26.84 -5.53
C GLU A 89 33.05 -26.20 -6.93
N SER A 90 32.22 -26.74 -7.84
CA SER A 90 32.08 -26.20 -9.21
C SER A 90 31.52 -24.79 -9.21
N THR A 91 30.45 -24.53 -8.46
CA THR A 91 29.86 -23.19 -8.39
C THR A 91 30.72 -22.24 -7.57
N PHE A 92 31.42 -22.72 -6.55
CA PHE A 92 32.45 -21.94 -5.88
C PHE A 92 33.57 -21.53 -6.85
N GLN A 93 34.04 -22.42 -7.72
CA GLN A 93 35.06 -22.10 -8.72
C GLN A 93 34.57 -21.08 -9.76
N GLU A 94 33.29 -21.14 -10.15
CA GLU A 94 32.65 -20.11 -10.99
C GLU A 94 32.63 -18.75 -10.26
N LEU A 95 32.24 -18.72 -8.98
CA LEU A 95 32.27 -17.50 -8.16
C LEU A 95 33.69 -16.95 -8.00
N HIS A 96 34.67 -17.80 -7.69
CA HIS A 96 36.08 -17.42 -7.58
C HIS A 96 36.57 -16.76 -8.87
N THR A 97 36.31 -17.39 -10.03
CA THR A 97 36.65 -16.84 -11.34
C THR A 97 36.00 -15.48 -11.57
N PHE A 98 34.69 -15.37 -11.32
CA PHE A 98 33.97 -14.10 -11.44
C PHE A 98 34.56 -13.01 -10.55
N VAL A 99 34.83 -13.31 -9.27
CA VAL A 99 35.42 -12.35 -8.32
C VAL A 99 36.82 -11.92 -8.77
N LYS A 100 37.66 -12.85 -9.23
CA LYS A 100 39.01 -12.56 -9.74
C LYS A 100 38.98 -11.64 -10.97
N GLU A 101 38.07 -11.91 -11.91
CA GLU A 101 37.88 -11.07 -13.10
C GLU A 101 37.33 -9.69 -12.73
N ALA A 102 36.31 -9.64 -11.86
CA ALA A 102 35.70 -8.41 -11.37
C ALA A 102 36.66 -7.55 -10.55
N LEU A 103 37.75 -8.11 -10.02
CA LEU A 103 38.79 -7.39 -9.28
C LEU A 103 40.08 -7.17 -10.09
N GLU A 104 40.06 -7.43 -11.40
CA GLU A 104 41.23 -7.35 -12.29
C GLU A 104 42.47 -8.06 -11.71
N GLU A 105 42.35 -9.35 -11.40
CA GLU A 105 43.46 -10.16 -10.89
C GLU A 105 44.10 -9.57 -9.61
N ASP A 106 43.25 -9.16 -8.67
CA ASP A 106 43.57 -8.57 -7.35
C ASP A 106 43.92 -7.08 -7.33
N ARG A 107 43.99 -6.42 -8.49
CA ARG A 107 44.24 -4.98 -8.57
C ARG A 107 43.27 -4.17 -7.71
N TRP A 108 41.99 -4.55 -7.70
CA TRP A 108 40.94 -3.84 -6.98
C TRP A 108 40.59 -4.44 -5.61
N PHE A 109 41.38 -5.42 -5.14
CA PHE A 109 41.08 -6.13 -3.90
C PHE A 109 41.09 -5.21 -2.67
N ALA A 110 42.09 -4.32 -2.55
CA ALA A 110 42.16 -3.37 -1.43
C ALA A 110 40.96 -2.41 -1.41
N ALA A 111 40.49 -1.98 -2.59
CA ALA A 111 39.30 -1.15 -2.72
C ALA A 111 38.02 -1.90 -2.27
N ALA A 112 37.86 -3.16 -2.68
CA ALA A 112 36.74 -3.99 -2.26
C ALA A 112 36.76 -4.25 -0.75
N GLU A 113 37.92 -4.60 -0.19
CA GLU A 113 38.04 -4.86 1.26
C GLU A 113 37.76 -3.60 2.09
N ALA A 114 38.26 -2.43 1.67
CA ALA A 114 37.99 -1.16 2.34
C ALA A 114 36.50 -0.77 2.25
N LEU A 115 35.85 -0.97 1.10
CA LEU A 115 34.42 -0.67 0.95
C LEU A 115 33.57 -1.60 1.83
N VAL A 116 33.88 -2.90 1.86
CA VAL A 116 33.18 -3.86 2.74
C VAL A 116 33.36 -3.50 4.21
N ALA A 117 34.55 -3.05 4.63
CA ALA A 117 34.79 -2.60 6.00
C ALA A 117 33.96 -1.36 6.39
N ASP A 118 33.73 -0.46 5.43
CA ASP A 118 33.06 0.82 5.67
C ASP A 118 31.54 0.79 5.44
N ASN A 119 31.02 -0.23 4.75
CA ASN A 119 29.62 -0.32 4.29
C ASN A 119 28.59 -0.11 5.42
N ASP A 120 28.83 -0.76 6.56
CA ASP A 120 27.91 -0.76 7.70
C ASP A 120 28.11 0.42 8.67
N LEU A 121 29.16 1.23 8.51
CA LEU A 121 29.51 2.30 9.46
C LEU A 121 28.35 3.27 9.67
N PHE A 122 27.68 3.65 8.58
CA PHE A 122 26.62 4.64 8.60
C PHE A 122 25.24 4.05 8.92
N LYS A 123 25.19 2.85 9.50
CA LYS A 123 24.03 2.34 10.27
C LYS A 123 24.11 2.75 11.75
N VAL A 124 25.29 3.16 12.24
CA VAL A 124 25.53 3.59 13.62
C VAL A 124 25.02 5.02 13.84
N LYS A 125 24.08 5.20 14.78
CA LYS A 125 23.38 6.48 15.02
C LYS A 125 24.32 7.67 15.23
N LYS A 126 25.44 7.45 15.94
CA LYS A 126 26.46 8.48 16.20
C LYS A 126 27.13 8.97 14.90
N LEU A 127 27.46 8.07 13.98
CA LEU A 127 28.10 8.41 12.72
C LEU A 127 27.13 9.08 11.74
N ILE A 128 25.88 8.61 11.70
CA ILE A 128 24.79 9.27 10.96
C ILE A 128 24.65 10.73 11.37
N ALA A 129 24.52 10.97 12.68
CA ALA A 129 24.38 12.33 13.23
C ALA A 129 25.61 13.20 12.90
N GLU A 130 26.81 12.63 12.94
CA GLU A 130 28.04 13.36 12.65
C GLU A 130 28.17 13.76 11.17
N VAL A 131 27.88 12.86 10.23
CA VAL A 131 27.88 13.19 8.79
C VAL A 131 26.83 14.23 8.48
N ASN A 132 25.59 14.05 8.95
CA ASN A 132 24.52 15.02 8.74
C ASN A 132 24.89 16.41 9.27
N ARG A 133 25.49 16.47 10.46
CA ARG A 133 25.98 17.72 11.05
C ARG A 133 27.08 18.38 10.22
N ARG A 134 28.07 17.61 9.73
CA ARG A 134 29.19 18.15 8.94
C ARG A 134 28.78 18.53 7.52
N CYS A 135 27.85 17.79 6.91
CA CYS A 135 27.40 17.98 5.54
C CYS A 135 26.19 18.93 5.41
N GLY A 136 25.52 19.27 6.52
CA GLY A 136 24.32 20.10 6.52
C GLY A 136 23.12 19.39 5.89
N THR A 137 22.98 18.08 6.12
CA THR A 137 21.95 17.22 5.54
C THR A 137 21.06 16.58 6.62
N ASN A 138 19.92 16.03 6.21
CA ASN A 138 19.09 15.13 7.00
C ASN A 138 18.87 13.84 6.20
N GLU A 139 19.97 13.24 5.73
CA GLU A 139 19.93 11.98 4.99
C GLU A 139 19.88 10.82 6.00
N ASP A 140 19.02 9.85 5.73
CA ASP A 140 18.83 8.66 6.58
C ASP A 140 19.18 7.37 5.82
N ASP A 141 19.43 7.46 4.50
CA ASP A 141 19.94 6.37 3.68
C ASP A 141 21.44 6.16 3.92
N HIS A 142 21.80 5.00 4.45
CA HIS A 142 23.18 4.68 4.82
C HIS A 142 24.17 4.65 3.65
N ASP A 143 23.76 4.22 2.45
CA ASP A 143 24.62 4.19 1.26
C ASP A 143 24.94 5.61 0.79
N ARG A 144 23.94 6.50 0.83
CA ARG A 144 24.14 7.94 0.55
C ARG A 144 24.97 8.62 1.62
N LEU A 145 24.80 8.26 2.89
CA LEU A 145 25.64 8.77 3.99
C LEU A 145 27.10 8.33 3.84
N LEU A 146 27.35 7.07 3.45
CA LEU A 146 28.70 6.59 3.15
C LEU A 146 29.31 7.37 1.98
N LEU A 147 28.56 7.60 0.91
CA LEU A 147 29.03 8.38 -0.24
C LEU A 147 29.41 9.81 0.19
N LEU A 148 28.56 10.47 0.99
CA LEU A 148 28.84 11.78 1.55
C LEU A 148 30.07 11.77 2.47
N ALA A 149 30.24 10.72 3.27
CA ALA A 149 31.38 10.59 4.17
C ALA A 149 32.68 10.46 3.39
N ILE A 150 32.73 9.61 2.35
CA ILE A 150 33.91 9.47 1.48
C ILE A 150 34.26 10.81 0.82
N GLU A 151 33.27 11.56 0.35
CA GLU A 151 33.49 12.83 -0.36
C GLU A 151 33.87 14.00 0.55
N ARG A 152 33.30 14.06 1.77
CA ARG A 152 33.31 15.28 2.59
C ARG A 152 33.86 15.10 4.01
N CYS A 153 33.85 13.86 4.51
CA CYS A 153 34.34 13.51 5.85
C CYS A 153 35.34 12.33 5.79
N PRO A 154 36.41 12.42 4.98
CA PRO A 154 37.32 11.30 4.73
C PRO A 154 38.01 10.76 6.00
N ASP A 155 38.05 11.54 7.09
CA ASP A 155 38.52 11.09 8.40
C ASP A 155 37.64 10.02 9.06
N LEU A 156 36.38 9.89 8.63
CA LEU A 156 35.44 8.87 9.11
C LEU A 156 35.55 7.53 8.36
N THR A 157 36.20 7.53 7.20
CA THR A 157 36.44 6.36 6.34
C THR A 157 37.94 6.22 6.06
N PRO A 158 38.78 6.06 7.10
CA PRO A 158 40.22 6.14 6.95
C PRO A 158 40.78 5.05 6.01
N SER A 159 40.12 3.90 5.86
CA SER A 159 40.54 2.84 4.94
C SER A 159 40.34 3.21 3.49
N ILE A 160 39.18 3.75 3.13
CA ILE A 160 38.97 4.31 1.79
C ILE A 160 39.90 5.51 1.55
N SER A 161 40.14 6.34 2.57
CA SER A 161 41.02 7.51 2.46
C SER A 161 42.49 7.19 2.17
N ARG A 162 42.98 5.99 2.52
CA ARG A 162 44.35 5.56 2.22
C ARG A 162 44.54 5.04 0.79
N LEU A 163 43.45 4.69 0.10
CA LEU A 163 43.49 4.17 -1.28
C LEU A 163 43.99 5.22 -2.28
N ASP A 164 44.48 4.73 -3.42
CA ASP A 164 44.88 5.60 -4.52
C ASP A 164 43.69 6.26 -5.23
N GLY A 165 43.98 7.22 -6.11
CA GLY A 165 42.93 7.97 -6.81
C GLY A 165 42.06 7.12 -7.73
N SER A 166 42.61 6.04 -8.30
CA SER A 166 41.88 5.15 -9.19
C SER A 166 40.96 4.19 -8.44
N GLU A 167 41.42 3.66 -7.31
CA GLU A 167 40.64 2.82 -6.40
C GLU A 167 39.46 3.59 -5.81
N LYS A 168 39.70 4.83 -5.34
CA LYS A 168 38.63 5.73 -4.87
C LYS A 168 37.62 6.05 -5.96
N ALA A 169 38.10 6.30 -7.17
CA ALA A 169 37.21 6.60 -8.29
C ALA A 169 36.32 5.39 -8.65
N LEU A 170 36.84 4.17 -8.53
CA LEU A 170 36.06 2.93 -8.73
C LEU A 170 34.97 2.78 -7.66
N ILE A 171 35.31 2.94 -6.38
CA ILE A 171 34.35 2.92 -5.26
C ILE A 171 33.24 3.96 -5.49
N LEU A 172 33.61 5.21 -5.73
CA LEU A 172 32.65 6.30 -5.96
C LEU A 172 31.75 6.03 -7.17
N SER A 173 32.29 5.42 -8.24
CA SER A 173 31.50 5.05 -9.41
C SER A 173 30.52 3.91 -9.11
N ALA A 174 30.94 2.90 -8.35
CA ALA A 174 30.10 1.77 -7.95
C ALA A 174 28.99 2.19 -6.98
N MET A 175 29.27 3.09 -6.05
CA MET A 175 28.27 3.67 -5.15
C MET A 175 27.24 4.54 -5.88
N ARG A 176 27.66 5.27 -6.92
CA ARG A 176 26.77 6.10 -7.75
C ARG A 176 25.98 5.31 -8.78
N ALA A 177 26.36 4.06 -9.06
CA ALA A 177 25.56 3.16 -9.87
C ALA A 177 24.30 2.78 -9.06
N ASP A 178 23.17 3.38 -9.44
CA ASP A 178 21.86 3.22 -8.79
C ASP A 178 21.28 1.82 -9.06
N PHE A 179 21.84 0.81 -8.38
CA PHE A 179 21.47 -0.59 -8.56
C PHE A 179 21.56 -1.39 -7.26
N ASN A 180 20.41 -1.74 -6.69
CA ASN A 180 20.36 -2.55 -5.48
C ASN A 180 20.49 -4.05 -5.81
N VAL A 181 21.73 -4.54 -5.83
CA VAL A 181 22.05 -5.94 -6.19
C VAL A 181 21.34 -6.95 -5.26
N PRO A 182 21.33 -6.80 -3.92
CA PRO A 182 20.64 -7.75 -3.04
C PRO A 182 19.14 -7.88 -3.33
N GLN A 183 18.44 -6.77 -3.60
CA GLN A 183 17.02 -6.80 -3.97
C GLN A 183 16.79 -7.50 -5.31
N PHE A 184 17.65 -7.22 -6.29
CA PHE A 184 17.58 -7.83 -7.60
C PHE A 184 17.84 -9.34 -7.55
N VAL A 185 18.84 -9.78 -6.78
CA VAL A 185 19.17 -11.21 -6.52
C VAL A 185 17.99 -11.98 -5.90
N GLN A 186 17.13 -11.29 -5.15
CA GLN A 186 15.95 -11.90 -4.51
C GLN A 186 14.68 -11.79 -5.34
N LEU A 187 14.75 -11.19 -6.53
CA LEU A 187 13.59 -10.83 -7.37
C LEU A 187 12.56 -9.94 -6.65
N GLU A 188 13.01 -9.21 -5.62
CA GLU A 188 12.27 -8.10 -5.03
C GLU A 188 12.22 -6.94 -6.04
N GLY A 189 13.36 -6.66 -6.68
CA GLY A 189 13.50 -5.70 -7.78
C GLY A 189 12.74 -6.07 -9.06
N VAL A 190 12.71 -5.14 -10.02
CA VAL A 190 12.08 -5.24 -11.34
C VAL A 190 13.05 -4.84 -12.45
N ALA A 191 12.66 -5.01 -13.71
CA ALA A 191 13.50 -4.64 -14.86
C ALA A 191 13.91 -3.15 -14.85
N ALA A 192 13.04 -2.26 -14.36
CA ALA A 192 13.33 -0.83 -14.26
C ALA A 192 14.51 -0.48 -13.35
N ASP A 193 14.90 -1.34 -12.40
CA ASP A 193 16.11 -1.16 -11.58
C ASP A 193 17.39 -1.18 -12.43
N LEU A 194 17.31 -1.67 -13.67
CA LEU A 194 18.42 -1.70 -14.62
C LEU A 194 18.45 -0.48 -15.55
N LEU A 195 17.45 0.41 -15.53
CA LEU A 195 17.35 1.55 -16.48
C LEU A 195 18.50 2.54 -16.37
N ALA A 196 19.10 2.70 -15.19
CA ALA A 196 20.21 3.62 -14.94
C ALA A 196 21.59 3.01 -15.30
N LEU A 197 21.66 1.71 -15.58
CA LEU A 197 22.92 1.01 -15.80
C LEU A 197 23.56 1.19 -17.19
N PRO A 198 22.81 1.35 -18.31
CA PRO A 198 23.40 1.56 -19.61
C PRO A 198 24.40 2.73 -19.62
N GLY A 199 25.62 2.47 -20.11
CA GLY A 199 26.73 3.42 -20.12
C GLY A 199 27.63 3.38 -18.88
N THR A 200 27.24 2.63 -17.84
CA THR A 200 28.14 2.32 -16.72
C THR A 200 29.13 1.23 -17.14
N PRO A 201 30.45 1.42 -16.94
CA PRO A 201 31.44 0.41 -17.30
C PRO A 201 31.17 -0.92 -16.60
N VAL A 202 31.30 -2.03 -17.34
CA VAL A 202 31.08 -3.39 -16.80
C VAL A 202 31.92 -3.67 -15.55
N GLN A 203 33.15 -3.16 -15.51
CA GLN A 203 34.05 -3.24 -14.35
C GLN A 203 33.44 -2.63 -13.08
N VAL A 204 32.73 -1.50 -13.20
CA VAL A 204 32.07 -0.83 -12.06
C VAL A 204 30.89 -1.66 -11.56
N LEU A 205 30.10 -2.23 -12.47
CA LEU A 205 28.95 -3.05 -12.13
C LEU A 205 29.36 -4.37 -11.47
N ASN A 206 30.38 -5.04 -12.02
CA ASN A 206 30.89 -6.29 -11.46
C ASN A 206 31.56 -6.06 -10.10
N PHE A 207 32.27 -4.94 -9.91
CA PHE A 207 32.78 -4.54 -8.59
C PHE A 207 31.64 -4.36 -7.57
N LYS A 208 30.54 -3.70 -7.96
CA LYS A 208 29.35 -3.54 -7.10
C LYS A 208 28.69 -4.88 -6.75
N ILE A 209 28.64 -5.83 -7.70
CA ILE A 209 28.12 -7.18 -7.46
C ILE A 209 29.00 -7.96 -6.47
N VAL A 210 30.33 -7.81 -6.54
CA VAL A 210 31.27 -8.43 -5.59
C VAL A 210 31.09 -7.86 -4.18
N GLU A 211 30.93 -6.54 -4.04
CA GLU A 211 30.64 -5.90 -2.75
C GLU A 211 29.34 -6.43 -2.13
N ALA A 212 28.25 -6.44 -2.90
CA ALA A 212 26.97 -6.99 -2.44
C ALA A 212 27.04 -8.49 -2.10
N LEU A 213 27.84 -9.27 -2.84
CA LEU A 213 28.09 -10.69 -2.54
C LEU A 213 28.79 -10.84 -1.18
N ALA A 214 29.78 -10.00 -0.89
CA ALA A 214 30.49 -10.01 0.38
C ALA A 214 29.56 -9.61 1.55
N ASP A 215 28.73 -8.57 1.39
CA ASP A 215 27.74 -8.18 2.40
C ASP A 215 26.74 -9.32 2.70
N VAL A 216 26.20 -9.94 1.65
CA VAL A 216 25.31 -11.10 1.81
C VAL A 216 26.04 -12.26 2.50
N ALA A 217 27.30 -12.54 2.16
CA ALA A 217 28.11 -13.58 2.81
C ALA A 217 28.36 -13.30 4.30
N GLY A 218 28.49 -12.03 4.68
CA GLY A 218 28.64 -11.58 6.05
C GLY A 218 27.36 -11.59 6.87
N ALA A 219 26.16 -11.64 6.24
CA ALA A 219 24.90 -11.41 6.94
C ALA A 219 24.60 -12.41 8.08
N GLY A 220 25.03 -13.68 7.95
CA GLY A 220 24.93 -14.68 9.02
C GLY A 220 25.99 -14.55 10.13
N GLY A 221 26.94 -13.64 9.92
CA GLY A 221 28.13 -13.40 10.73
C GLY A 221 27.85 -13.02 12.18
N ALA A 222 26.64 -12.58 12.53
CA ALA A 222 26.29 -12.34 13.92
C ALA A 222 26.36 -13.62 14.79
N ASN A 223 26.06 -14.78 14.21
CA ASN A 223 25.94 -16.05 14.94
C ASN A 223 26.93 -17.12 14.50
N ILE A 224 27.37 -17.08 13.23
CA ILE A 224 28.22 -18.12 12.63
C ILE A 224 29.40 -17.43 11.97
N HIS A 225 30.63 -17.84 12.30
CA HIS A 225 31.83 -17.08 11.92
C HIS A 225 32.92 -17.90 11.22
N ASN A 226 32.78 -19.23 11.18
CA ASN A 226 33.75 -20.13 10.58
C ASN A 226 33.48 -20.39 9.09
N GLY A 227 32.64 -19.59 8.44
CA GLY A 227 32.29 -19.70 7.03
C GLY A 227 31.15 -18.75 6.67
N SER A 228 30.73 -18.76 5.40
CA SER A 228 29.50 -18.06 4.96
C SER A 228 28.33 -19.04 4.98
N ILE A 229 27.36 -18.82 5.88
CA ILE A 229 26.14 -19.64 5.93
C ILE A 229 25.09 -19.19 4.91
N THR A 230 25.17 -17.93 4.47
CA THR A 230 24.16 -17.26 3.65
C THR A 230 24.42 -17.37 2.15
N VAL A 231 25.68 -17.52 1.73
CA VAL A 231 26.02 -17.81 0.32
C VAL A 231 26.09 -19.32 0.13
N ASP A 232 24.90 -19.91 0.10
CA ASP A 232 24.66 -21.30 -0.24
C ASP A 232 24.66 -21.52 -1.77
N GLU A 233 24.46 -22.76 -2.21
CA GLU A 233 24.43 -23.11 -3.63
C GLU A 233 23.43 -22.26 -4.44
N ALA A 234 22.24 -22.02 -3.88
CA ALA A 234 21.20 -21.25 -4.55
C ALA A 234 21.59 -19.78 -4.68
N THR A 235 22.10 -19.19 -3.60
CA THR A 235 22.49 -17.78 -3.53
C THR A 235 23.66 -17.49 -4.46
N ALA A 236 24.70 -18.34 -4.44
CA ALA A 236 25.84 -18.24 -5.36
C ALA A 236 25.42 -18.19 -6.82
N ARG A 237 24.55 -19.13 -7.25
CA ARG A 237 24.03 -19.17 -8.63
C ARG A 237 23.21 -17.93 -8.98
N ASN A 238 22.53 -17.32 -8.01
CA ASN A 238 21.76 -16.11 -8.27
C ASN A 238 22.66 -14.92 -8.57
N PHE A 239 23.73 -14.74 -7.78
CA PHE A 239 24.73 -13.70 -8.06
C PHE A 239 25.39 -13.87 -9.43
N LEU A 240 25.81 -15.10 -9.77
CA LEU A 240 26.37 -15.40 -11.09
C LEU A 240 25.40 -15.10 -12.24
N ASP A 241 24.11 -15.38 -12.06
CA ASP A 241 23.12 -15.07 -13.08
C ASP A 241 22.83 -13.56 -13.20
N VAL A 242 22.87 -12.81 -12.09
CA VAL A 242 22.77 -11.35 -12.12
C VAL A 242 23.96 -10.75 -12.87
N ALA A 243 25.18 -11.20 -12.59
CA ALA A 243 26.37 -10.78 -13.32
C ALA A 243 26.22 -11.02 -14.83
N ARG A 244 25.81 -12.24 -15.22
CA ARG A 244 25.55 -12.57 -16.64
C ARG A 244 24.47 -11.71 -17.29
N ALA A 245 23.43 -11.31 -16.53
CA ALA A 245 22.37 -10.47 -17.03
C ALA A 245 22.87 -9.03 -17.30
N VAL A 246 23.66 -8.49 -16.37
CA VAL A 246 24.26 -7.15 -16.47
C VAL A 246 25.34 -7.08 -17.55
N ASP A 247 26.20 -8.09 -17.66
CA ASP A 247 27.19 -8.20 -18.74
C ASP A 247 26.51 -8.26 -20.11
N GLY A 248 25.40 -8.99 -20.22
CA GLY A 248 24.61 -9.11 -21.45
C GLY A 248 24.14 -7.77 -22.01
N MET A 249 23.72 -6.84 -21.14
CA MET A 249 23.29 -5.49 -21.54
C MET A 249 24.41 -4.66 -22.17
N ASN A 250 25.65 -4.89 -21.75
CA ASN A 250 26.81 -4.17 -22.29
C ASN A 250 27.37 -4.86 -23.54
N ALA A 251 27.24 -6.18 -23.65
CA ALA A 251 27.86 -6.98 -24.70
C ALA A 251 26.98 -7.18 -25.95
N ILE A 252 25.65 -7.14 -25.82
CA ILE A 252 24.72 -7.51 -26.89
C ILE A 252 23.92 -6.29 -27.36
N SER A 253 24.14 -5.87 -28.60
CA SER A 253 23.37 -4.76 -29.19
C SER A 253 21.87 -5.06 -29.21
N GLY A 254 21.07 -4.13 -28.68
CA GLY A 254 19.61 -4.27 -28.58
C GLY A 254 19.12 -5.10 -27.39
N TYR A 255 20.02 -5.60 -26.54
CA TYR A 255 19.66 -6.31 -25.30
C TYR A 255 19.48 -5.31 -24.16
N GLY A 256 18.23 -5.05 -23.78
CA GLY A 256 17.87 -4.01 -22.81
C GLY A 256 17.61 -4.54 -21.39
N PRO A 257 17.20 -3.64 -20.48
CA PRO A 257 16.74 -3.96 -19.13
C PRO A 257 15.71 -5.10 -19.04
N ASP A 258 14.70 -5.08 -19.91
CA ASP A 258 13.67 -6.13 -19.94
C ASP A 258 14.23 -7.50 -20.34
N ASP A 259 15.14 -7.55 -21.32
CA ASP A 259 15.77 -8.79 -21.76
C ASP A 259 16.69 -9.38 -20.68
N ALA A 260 17.42 -8.50 -19.97
CA ALA A 260 18.27 -8.85 -18.85
C ALA A 260 17.45 -9.46 -17.70
N TYR A 261 16.40 -8.77 -17.29
CA TYR A 261 15.52 -9.21 -16.23
C TYR A 261 14.78 -10.51 -16.60
N LEU A 262 14.21 -10.60 -17.80
CA LEU A 262 13.48 -11.80 -18.24
C LEU A 262 14.39 -13.03 -18.31
N LYS A 263 15.62 -12.89 -18.82
CA LYS A 263 16.59 -13.99 -18.85
C LYS A 263 16.97 -14.44 -17.44
N TYR A 264 17.18 -13.49 -16.53
CA TYR A 264 17.46 -13.80 -15.13
C TYR A 264 16.28 -14.54 -14.48
N LEU A 265 15.07 -14.02 -14.64
CA LEU A 265 13.83 -14.60 -14.12
C LEU A 265 13.58 -16.01 -14.66
N GLN A 266 13.78 -16.25 -15.97
CA GLN A 266 13.68 -17.59 -16.58
C GLN A 266 14.75 -18.55 -16.07
N SER A 267 15.96 -18.07 -15.78
CA SER A 267 17.02 -18.88 -15.18
C SER A 267 16.63 -19.33 -13.76
N ARG A 268 16.09 -18.41 -12.96
CA ARG A 268 15.55 -18.71 -11.62
C ARG A 268 14.40 -19.71 -11.68
N ALA A 269 13.41 -19.48 -12.56
CA ALA A 269 12.28 -20.38 -12.73
C ALA A 269 12.71 -21.82 -13.06
N ARG A 270 13.62 -22.00 -14.02
CA ARG A 270 14.13 -23.33 -14.41
C ARG A 270 14.79 -24.07 -13.25
N ARG A 271 15.54 -23.38 -12.38
CA ARG A 271 16.16 -23.99 -11.19
C ARG A 271 15.13 -24.40 -10.15
N MET A 272 14.00 -23.71 -10.09
CA MET A 272 12.86 -24.08 -9.25
C MET A 272 12.01 -25.20 -9.89
N GLY A 273 12.40 -25.74 -11.05
CA GLY A 273 11.61 -26.74 -11.78
C GLY A 273 10.38 -26.16 -12.49
N TYR A 274 10.35 -24.84 -12.74
CA TYR A 274 9.20 -24.12 -13.28
C TYR A 274 9.50 -23.44 -14.61
N SER A 275 8.45 -23.14 -15.38
CA SER A 275 8.54 -22.40 -16.64
C SER A 275 7.55 -21.24 -16.65
N ILE A 276 7.98 -20.09 -17.14
CA ILE A 276 7.13 -18.89 -17.24
C ILE A 276 6.45 -18.91 -18.61
N ALA A 277 5.13 -19.03 -18.62
CA ALA A 277 4.32 -19.04 -19.83
C ALA A 277 3.31 -17.87 -19.87
N ALA A 278 2.94 -17.32 -18.70
CA ALA A 278 2.01 -16.22 -18.56
C ALA A 278 2.49 -15.19 -17.52
N PRO A 279 1.96 -13.95 -17.51
CA PRO A 279 2.30 -12.95 -16.49
C PRO A 279 2.09 -13.43 -15.04
N SER A 280 1.07 -14.25 -14.79
CA SER A 280 0.83 -14.83 -13.45
C SER A 280 1.96 -15.74 -12.96
N ASP A 281 2.73 -16.36 -13.89
CA ASP A 281 3.89 -17.16 -13.53
C ASP A 281 5.05 -16.31 -12.99
N VAL A 282 5.13 -15.03 -13.41
CA VAL A 282 6.13 -14.09 -12.86
C VAL A 282 5.90 -13.92 -11.36
N ALA A 283 4.64 -13.73 -10.93
CA ALA A 283 4.30 -13.60 -9.53
C ALA A 283 4.69 -14.85 -8.72
N VAL A 284 4.41 -16.05 -9.25
CA VAL A 284 4.81 -17.32 -8.62
C VAL A 284 6.32 -17.36 -8.38
N VAL A 285 7.13 -17.08 -9.41
CA VAL A 285 8.60 -17.14 -9.33
C VAL A 285 9.14 -16.08 -8.38
N ARG A 286 8.64 -14.85 -8.45
CA ARG A 286 9.06 -13.75 -7.57
C ARG A 286 8.72 -14.03 -6.11
N LEU A 287 7.49 -14.47 -5.80
CA LEU A 287 7.09 -14.80 -4.43
C LEU A 287 7.89 -15.98 -3.88
N THR A 288 8.12 -17.02 -4.68
CA THR A 288 8.98 -18.15 -4.29
C THR A 288 10.39 -17.68 -3.95
N ALA A 289 10.97 -16.78 -4.75
CA ALA A 289 12.29 -16.22 -4.50
C ALA A 289 12.34 -15.35 -3.23
N MET A 290 11.36 -14.48 -3.02
CA MET A 290 11.32 -13.58 -1.87
C MET A 290 11.04 -14.28 -0.54
N LEU A 291 10.43 -15.47 -0.53
CA LEU A 291 10.17 -16.23 0.70
C LEU A 291 11.44 -16.75 1.38
N ARG A 292 12.57 -16.90 0.65
CA ARG A 292 13.90 -17.35 1.12
C ARG A 292 13.95 -18.75 1.76
N GLU A 293 12.84 -19.31 2.25
CA GLU A 293 12.72 -20.64 2.89
C GLU A 293 12.65 -21.80 1.87
N ASN A 294 12.82 -21.50 0.57
CA ASN A 294 12.71 -22.44 -0.54
C ASN A 294 11.43 -23.32 -0.49
N PRO A 295 10.23 -22.73 -0.32
CA PRO A 295 8.99 -23.48 -0.48
C PRO A 295 8.91 -24.05 -1.91
N SER A 296 8.20 -25.17 -2.07
CA SER A 296 7.97 -25.70 -3.42
C SER A 296 7.17 -24.69 -4.25
N VAL A 297 7.41 -24.66 -5.56
CA VAL A 297 6.65 -23.76 -6.44
C VAL A 297 5.16 -24.11 -6.41
N GLU A 298 4.84 -25.40 -6.21
CA GLU A 298 3.48 -25.91 -6.13
C GLU A 298 2.71 -25.33 -4.94
N ILE A 299 3.31 -25.24 -3.74
CA ILE A 299 2.62 -24.68 -2.56
C ILE A 299 2.40 -23.18 -2.71
N VAL A 300 3.35 -22.46 -3.31
CA VAL A 300 3.21 -21.02 -3.61
C VAL A 300 2.08 -20.80 -4.63
N LYS A 301 2.01 -21.63 -5.67
CA LYS A 301 0.95 -21.58 -6.68
C LYS A 301 -0.42 -21.89 -6.07
N GLN A 302 -0.53 -22.92 -5.25
CA GLN A 302 -1.75 -23.25 -4.51
C GLN A 302 -2.22 -22.10 -3.63
N ALA A 303 -1.30 -21.45 -2.90
CA ALA A 303 -1.63 -20.30 -2.08
C ALA A 303 -2.11 -19.10 -2.93
N ILE A 304 -1.50 -18.83 -4.10
CA ILE A 304 -1.99 -17.79 -5.02
C ILE A 304 -3.38 -18.16 -5.59
N ASP A 305 -3.62 -19.43 -5.89
CA ASP A 305 -4.91 -19.93 -6.36
C ASP A 305 -6.00 -19.87 -5.26
N GLY A 306 -5.60 -19.98 -3.98
CA GLY A 306 -6.46 -19.88 -2.80
C GLY A 306 -6.80 -18.45 -2.37
N LEU A 307 -6.13 -17.43 -2.93
CA LEU A 307 -6.52 -16.04 -2.74
C LEU A 307 -7.93 -15.78 -3.31
N ASN A 308 -8.64 -14.82 -2.73
CA ASN A 308 -9.83 -14.31 -3.39
C ASN A 308 -9.47 -13.71 -4.76
N PRO A 309 -10.40 -13.70 -5.73
CA PRO A 309 -10.10 -13.30 -7.10
C PRO A 309 -9.50 -11.91 -7.24
N ALA A 310 -9.91 -10.95 -6.40
CA ALA A 310 -9.43 -9.57 -6.46
C ALA A 310 -7.97 -9.47 -5.98
N ASP A 311 -7.64 -10.07 -4.84
CA ASP A 311 -6.26 -10.05 -4.31
C ASP A 311 -5.30 -10.82 -5.23
N ARG A 312 -5.75 -11.94 -5.80
CA ARG A 312 -4.98 -12.68 -6.82
C ARG A 312 -4.66 -11.80 -8.02
N LEU A 313 -5.66 -11.07 -8.53
CA LEU A 313 -5.50 -10.19 -9.68
C LEU A 313 -4.51 -9.08 -9.38
N ILE A 314 -4.67 -8.38 -8.25
CA ILE A 314 -3.76 -7.31 -7.81
C ILE A 314 -2.33 -7.82 -7.71
N LEU A 315 -2.14 -8.95 -7.01
CA LEU A 315 -0.82 -9.51 -6.76
C LEU A 315 -0.13 -9.94 -8.05
N THR A 316 -0.85 -10.63 -8.94
CA THR A 316 -0.28 -11.10 -10.21
C THR A 316 -0.01 -9.97 -11.20
N ARG A 317 -0.86 -8.94 -11.24
CA ARG A 317 -0.61 -7.72 -12.03
C ARG A 317 0.64 -7.00 -11.53
N GLU A 318 0.64 -6.58 -10.27
CA GLU A 318 1.68 -5.68 -9.74
C GLU A 318 3.07 -6.32 -9.73
N LEU A 319 3.15 -7.64 -9.49
CA LEU A 319 4.41 -8.37 -9.60
C LEU A 319 4.88 -8.59 -11.05
N ALA A 320 4.02 -8.39 -12.04
CA ALA A 320 4.39 -8.49 -13.46
C ALA A 320 4.78 -7.15 -14.10
N VAL A 321 4.53 -6.01 -13.46
CA VAL A 321 4.91 -4.68 -13.97
C VAL A 321 6.43 -4.55 -14.01
N SER A 322 7.00 -4.30 -15.19
CA SER A 322 8.45 -4.17 -15.39
C SER A 322 8.99 -2.80 -14.94
N GLY A 323 8.17 -1.76 -15.04
CA GLY A 323 8.55 -0.36 -14.80
C GLY A 323 9.32 0.28 -15.97
N THR A 324 9.59 -0.44 -17.06
CA THR A 324 10.34 0.09 -18.22
C THR A 324 9.44 0.80 -19.23
N GLY A 325 8.14 0.50 -19.20
CA GLY A 325 7.12 1.05 -20.08
C GLY A 325 6.39 2.27 -19.50
N PRO A 326 5.10 2.47 -19.85
CA PRO A 326 4.31 3.59 -19.37
C PRO A 326 3.86 3.43 -17.90
N ASP A 327 3.83 2.19 -17.41
CA ASP A 327 3.39 1.87 -16.07
C ASP A 327 4.57 1.83 -15.11
N ILE A 328 4.53 2.71 -14.10
CA ILE A 328 5.53 2.73 -13.03
C ILE A 328 5.38 1.49 -12.14
N ALA A 329 6.49 0.83 -11.83
CA ALA A 329 6.52 -0.34 -10.96
C ALA A 329 6.48 0.07 -9.48
N ILE A 330 5.80 -0.74 -8.66
CA ILE A 330 5.84 -0.63 -7.21
C ILE A 330 6.82 -1.67 -6.69
N LEU A 331 7.86 -1.21 -6.00
CA LEU A 331 8.80 -2.08 -5.30
C LEU A 331 8.31 -2.24 -3.86
N PRO A 332 7.90 -3.44 -3.42
CA PRO A 332 7.49 -3.69 -2.05
C PRO A 332 8.76 -3.75 -1.18
N TYR A 333 9.35 -2.60 -0.86
CA TYR A 333 10.64 -2.55 -0.17
C TYR A 333 10.54 -3.21 1.21
N TYR A 334 11.42 -4.17 1.51
CA TYR A 334 11.32 -5.14 2.62
C TYR A 334 10.29 -6.25 2.43
N GLY A 335 9.85 -6.50 1.19
CA GLY A 335 8.91 -7.55 0.81
C GLY A 335 9.34 -8.94 1.31
N PRO A 336 10.59 -9.39 1.06
CA PRO A 336 11.10 -10.66 1.59
C PRO A 336 10.98 -10.80 3.11
N VAL A 337 11.28 -9.71 3.85
CA VAL A 337 11.19 -9.71 5.32
C VAL A 337 9.74 -9.76 5.77
N LEU A 338 8.84 -8.99 5.14
CA LEU A 338 7.41 -9.02 5.42
C LEU A 338 6.84 -10.43 5.21
N LEU A 339 7.13 -11.05 4.07
CA LEU A 339 6.64 -12.38 3.72
C LEU A 339 7.11 -13.43 4.74
N ARG A 340 8.41 -13.44 5.05
CA ARG A 340 8.99 -14.41 5.99
C ARG A 340 8.46 -14.22 7.41
N ASN A 341 8.38 -12.99 7.90
CA ASN A 341 7.89 -12.70 9.25
C ASN A 341 6.40 -13.07 9.38
N SER A 342 5.59 -12.72 8.38
CA SER A 342 4.16 -13.04 8.35
C SER A 342 3.92 -14.56 8.31
N LEU A 343 4.64 -15.28 7.45
CA LEU A 343 4.55 -16.74 7.35
C LEU A 343 4.93 -17.43 8.66
N ASN A 344 6.09 -17.08 9.22
CA ASN A 344 6.58 -17.71 10.45
C ASN A 344 5.66 -17.45 11.64
N GLU A 345 5.16 -16.22 11.80
CA GLU A 345 4.25 -15.90 12.89
C GLU A 345 2.92 -16.64 12.76
N ALA A 346 2.35 -16.73 11.55
CA ALA A 346 1.12 -17.47 11.31
C ALA A 346 1.28 -18.96 11.59
N VAL A 347 2.37 -19.58 11.13
CA VAL A 347 2.67 -21.00 11.40
C VAL A 347 2.91 -21.23 12.89
N ALA A 348 3.62 -20.33 13.58
CA ALA A 348 3.85 -20.42 15.03
C ALA A 348 2.54 -20.36 15.84
N ARG A 349 1.49 -19.73 15.31
CA ARG A 349 0.14 -19.69 15.89
C ARG A 349 -0.73 -20.91 15.53
N GLY A 350 -0.19 -21.86 14.77
CA GLY A 350 -0.88 -23.10 14.40
C GLY A 350 -1.66 -23.03 13.09
N THR A 351 -1.52 -21.96 12.29
CA THR A 351 -2.06 -21.91 10.93
C THR A 351 -1.28 -22.87 10.03
N SER A 352 -1.96 -23.58 9.13
CA SER A 352 -1.27 -24.43 8.15
C SER A 352 -0.37 -23.57 7.24
N GLN A 353 0.72 -24.13 6.74
CA GLN A 353 1.64 -23.39 5.86
C GLN A 353 0.94 -22.81 4.63
N GLU A 354 0.02 -23.57 4.01
CA GLU A 354 -0.77 -23.13 2.87
C GLU A 354 -1.65 -21.92 3.22
N GLN A 355 -2.42 -21.99 4.31
CA GLN A 355 -3.27 -20.87 4.73
C GLN A 355 -2.44 -19.66 5.17
N ALA A 356 -1.30 -19.88 5.83
CA ALA A 356 -0.38 -18.82 6.22
C ALA A 356 0.19 -18.09 4.99
N LEU A 357 0.48 -18.81 3.90
CA LEU A 357 0.88 -18.21 2.63
C LEU A 357 -0.27 -17.41 1.99
N VAL A 358 -1.51 -17.93 1.99
CA VAL A 358 -2.69 -17.20 1.50
C VAL A 358 -2.85 -15.88 2.26
N ASP A 359 -2.80 -15.90 3.59
CA ASP A 359 -2.96 -14.70 4.43
C ASP A 359 -1.82 -13.70 4.18
N THR A 360 -0.59 -14.20 4.07
CA THR A 360 0.62 -13.40 3.81
C THR A 360 0.58 -12.73 2.43
N PHE A 361 0.17 -13.47 1.40
CA PHE A 361 0.03 -12.93 0.05
C PHE A 361 -1.14 -11.96 -0.05
N GLY A 362 -2.24 -12.20 0.67
CA GLY A 362 -3.35 -11.25 0.80
C GLY A 362 -2.91 -9.93 1.45
N LEU A 363 -2.04 -9.98 2.46
CA LEU A 363 -1.46 -8.77 3.06
C LEU A 363 -0.61 -7.98 2.07
N LEU A 364 0.23 -8.67 1.28
CA LEU A 364 1.04 -8.02 0.24
C LEU A 364 0.16 -7.43 -0.89
N ALA A 365 -0.88 -8.14 -1.32
CA ALA A 365 -1.85 -7.64 -2.30
C ALA A 365 -2.53 -6.35 -1.81
N ARG A 366 -2.91 -6.30 -0.53
CA ARG A 366 -3.46 -5.08 0.09
C ARG A 366 -2.46 -3.92 0.10
N GLN A 367 -1.19 -4.19 0.40
CA GLN A 367 -0.14 -3.17 0.34
C GLN A 367 0.02 -2.60 -1.07
N PHE A 368 0.08 -3.48 -2.08
CA PHE A 368 0.13 -3.09 -3.49
C PHE A 368 -1.07 -2.26 -3.92
N GLN A 369 -2.29 -2.69 -3.55
CA GLN A 369 -3.50 -1.97 -3.90
C GLN A 369 -3.52 -0.55 -3.32
N GLN A 370 -3.17 -0.42 -2.05
CA GLN A 370 -3.09 0.88 -1.38
C GLN A 370 -1.98 1.75 -1.96
N ALA A 371 -0.85 1.16 -2.35
CA ALA A 371 0.22 1.86 -3.04
C ALA A 371 -0.23 2.36 -4.41
N ARG A 372 -0.91 1.54 -5.22
CA ARG A 372 -1.42 1.94 -6.53
C ARG A 372 -2.44 3.07 -6.41
N LEU A 373 -3.39 2.98 -5.46
CA LEU A 373 -4.32 4.06 -5.14
C LEU A 373 -3.59 5.35 -4.77
N ALA A 374 -2.63 5.26 -3.86
CA ALA A 374 -1.85 6.40 -3.41
C ALA A 374 -0.92 6.95 -4.48
N LEU A 375 -0.56 6.19 -5.52
CA LEU A 375 0.40 6.54 -6.58
C LEU A 375 -0.25 6.73 -7.97
N ARG A 376 -1.59 6.73 -8.05
CA ARG A 376 -2.36 6.69 -9.31
C ARG A 376 -2.06 7.80 -10.34
N GLU A 377 -1.49 8.91 -9.89
CA GLU A 377 -1.09 10.05 -10.73
C GLU A 377 0.33 9.90 -11.29
N GLN A 378 1.12 8.95 -10.77
CA GLN A 378 2.48 8.71 -11.24
C GLN A 378 2.46 7.77 -12.43
N THR A 379 3.05 8.22 -13.53
CA THR A 379 3.13 7.50 -14.80
C THR A 379 4.53 7.63 -15.37
N GLY A 380 4.90 6.71 -16.26
CA GLY A 380 6.19 6.68 -16.93
C GLY A 380 7.14 5.63 -16.35
N PRO A 381 8.32 5.49 -16.96
CA PRO A 381 9.27 4.47 -16.58
C PRO A 381 9.89 4.78 -15.22
N GLY A 382 10.08 3.75 -14.41
CA GLY A 382 10.73 3.82 -13.12
C GLY A 382 10.12 2.89 -12.07
N VAL A 383 10.59 3.10 -10.84
CA VAL A 383 10.22 2.31 -9.66
C VAL A 383 9.90 3.27 -8.52
N VAL A 384 8.83 2.97 -7.77
CA VAL A 384 8.55 3.62 -6.48
C VAL A 384 8.70 2.59 -5.38
N ALA A 385 9.70 2.82 -4.51
CA ALA A 385 9.87 2.02 -3.31
C ALA A 385 8.77 2.35 -2.29
N VAL A 386 8.02 1.32 -1.90
CA VAL A 386 7.03 1.39 -0.81
C VAL A 386 7.55 0.59 0.36
N THR A 387 8.13 1.26 1.36
CA THR A 387 8.72 0.58 2.51
C THR A 387 7.65 -0.06 3.40
N GLY A 388 7.77 -1.38 3.54
CA GLY A 388 6.98 -2.22 4.43
C GLY A 388 7.69 -2.56 5.73
N ALA A 389 8.80 -1.89 6.09
CA ALA A 389 9.60 -2.24 7.27
C ALA A 389 8.78 -2.22 8.58
N ASP A 390 7.95 -1.18 8.78
CA ASP A 390 7.06 -1.08 9.93
C ASP A 390 5.99 -2.18 9.91
N LEU A 391 5.44 -2.49 8.74
CA LEU A 391 4.47 -3.56 8.59
C LEU A 391 5.09 -4.93 8.92
N ALA A 392 6.31 -5.19 8.43
CA ALA A 392 7.07 -6.41 8.68
C ALA A 392 7.46 -6.61 10.17
N ARG A 393 7.65 -5.52 10.93
CA ARG A 393 7.79 -5.59 12.40
C ARG A 393 6.46 -5.85 13.09
N ASN A 394 5.43 -5.09 12.72
CA ASN A 394 4.12 -5.20 13.36
C ASN A 394 3.45 -6.56 13.15
N VAL A 395 3.75 -7.31 12.08
CA VAL A 395 3.25 -8.70 11.95
C VAL A 395 3.79 -9.61 13.05
N VAL A 396 4.99 -9.35 13.58
CA VAL A 396 5.55 -10.10 14.72
C VAL A 396 5.09 -9.51 16.05
N ASP A 397 5.23 -8.20 16.22
CA ASP A 397 5.01 -7.53 17.50
C ASP A 397 3.51 -7.38 17.83
N GLN A 398 2.67 -7.14 16.82
CA GLN A 398 1.26 -6.77 16.96
C GLN A 398 0.35 -7.39 15.86
N PRO A 399 0.41 -8.71 15.59
CA PRO A 399 -0.34 -9.35 14.49
C PRO A 399 -1.85 -9.14 14.56
N ALA A 400 -2.45 -9.13 15.76
CA ALA A 400 -3.87 -8.85 15.92
C ALA A 400 -4.23 -7.42 15.45
N ARG A 401 -3.34 -6.45 15.69
CA ARG A 401 -3.49 -5.09 15.18
C ARG A 401 -3.38 -5.05 13.66
N VAL A 402 -2.41 -5.75 13.08
CA VAL A 402 -2.26 -5.83 11.61
C VAL A 402 -3.53 -6.40 10.95
N ALA A 403 -4.08 -7.48 11.51
CA ALA A 403 -5.32 -8.08 11.00
C ALA A 403 -6.52 -7.12 11.08
N ALA A 404 -6.62 -6.33 12.15
CA ALA A 404 -7.71 -5.39 12.36
C ALA A 404 -7.55 -4.05 11.62
N SER A 405 -6.34 -3.65 11.25
CA SER A 405 -6.03 -2.32 10.69
C SER A 405 -6.18 -2.24 9.17
N ASP A 406 -6.51 -1.05 8.68
CA ASP A 406 -6.29 -0.67 7.29
C ASP A 406 -4.82 -0.31 7.05
N LEU A 407 -4.42 -0.30 5.78
CA LEU A 407 -3.09 0.11 5.36
C LEU A 407 -3.21 1.47 4.68
N ARG A 408 -2.38 2.43 5.12
CA ARG A 408 -2.26 3.74 4.50
C ARG A 408 -0.84 3.94 3.98
N ILE A 409 -0.74 4.45 2.76
CA ILE A 409 0.52 4.77 2.11
C ILE A 409 0.80 6.26 2.24
N ILE A 410 1.87 6.60 2.94
CA ILE A 410 2.33 7.98 3.11
C ILE A 410 3.50 8.21 2.17
N ARG A 411 3.34 9.10 1.19
CA ARG A 411 4.41 9.49 0.27
C ARG A 411 5.47 10.32 1.01
N GLY A 412 6.75 10.12 0.69
CA GLY A 412 7.86 10.89 1.25
C GLY A 412 9.14 10.74 0.42
N GLY A 413 9.79 11.85 0.10
CA GLY A 413 10.97 11.84 -0.78
C GLY A 413 10.65 11.24 -2.16
N THR A 414 11.49 10.33 -2.63
CA THR A 414 11.32 9.56 -3.88
C THR A 414 10.51 8.27 -3.70
N GLY A 415 10.04 7.97 -2.49
CA GLY A 415 9.32 6.73 -2.17
C GLY A 415 8.04 6.96 -1.39
N ALA A 416 7.56 5.89 -0.77
CA ALA A 416 6.45 5.93 0.17
C ALA A 416 6.65 4.90 1.28
N ARG A 417 5.88 5.03 2.36
CA ARG A 417 5.89 4.08 3.49
C ARG A 417 4.49 3.57 3.81
N THR A 418 4.42 2.32 4.22
CA THR A 418 3.18 1.70 4.70
C THR A 418 3.00 1.92 6.19
N THR A 419 1.80 2.37 6.58
CA THR A 419 1.41 2.57 7.97
C THR A 419 0.09 1.86 8.25
N LEU A 420 -0.11 1.47 9.52
CA LEU A 420 -1.36 0.91 9.99
C LEU A 420 -2.30 2.04 10.42
N GLU A 421 -3.53 2.03 9.90
CA GLU A 421 -4.59 2.95 10.26
C GLU A 421 -5.78 2.18 10.85
N SER A 422 -6.50 2.81 11.77
CA SER A 422 -7.74 2.19 12.26
C SER A 422 -8.77 2.25 11.14
N PRO A 423 -9.49 1.15 10.86
CA PRO A 423 -10.55 1.21 9.88
C PRO A 423 -11.61 2.23 10.29
N THR A 424 -12.24 2.86 9.30
CA THR A 424 -13.39 3.72 9.59
C THR A 424 -14.46 2.88 10.27
N HIS A 425 -14.80 3.27 11.50
CA HIS A 425 -15.79 2.57 12.31
C HIS A 425 -16.84 3.56 12.78
N ILE A 426 -18.10 3.27 12.46
CA ILE A 426 -19.26 4.02 12.93
C ILE A 426 -20.00 3.15 13.94
N ASN A 427 -19.95 3.53 15.21
CA ASN A 427 -20.76 2.90 16.23
C ASN A 427 -22.20 3.40 16.12
N LYS A 428 -23.10 2.57 15.59
CA LYS A 428 -24.52 2.94 15.48
C LYS A 428 -25.19 3.29 16.82
N ASP A 429 -24.67 2.78 17.95
CA ASP A 429 -25.27 2.99 19.26
C ASP A 429 -25.03 4.41 19.82
N VAL A 430 -24.12 5.19 19.23
CA VAL A 430 -23.94 6.62 19.58
C VAL A 430 -24.88 7.54 18.82
N LEU A 431 -25.56 7.03 17.80
CA LEU A 431 -26.51 7.78 16.99
C LEU A 431 -27.92 7.65 17.58
N ALA A 432 -28.78 8.63 17.32
CA ALA A 432 -30.19 8.51 17.65
C ALA A 432 -30.82 7.37 16.82
N THR A 433 -31.86 6.72 17.34
CA THR A 433 -32.51 5.60 16.63
C THR A 433 -33.80 6.07 15.97
N MET A 434 -33.86 5.93 14.64
CA MET A 434 -35.12 6.00 13.88
C MET A 434 -35.75 4.61 13.88
N ARG A 435 -37.06 4.51 14.18
CA ARG A 435 -37.72 3.19 14.34
C ARG A 435 -38.36 2.70 13.05
N SER A 436 -38.86 3.61 12.22
CA SER A 436 -39.48 3.29 10.94
C SER A 436 -39.22 4.40 9.91
N LEU A 437 -39.23 4.03 8.64
CA LEU A 437 -39.26 4.97 7.51
C LEU A 437 -40.56 5.81 7.48
N ASP A 438 -41.62 5.38 8.18
CA ASP A 438 -42.84 6.17 8.38
C ASP A 438 -42.57 7.52 9.08
N GLU A 439 -41.49 7.61 9.85
CA GLU A 439 -41.10 8.83 10.58
C GLU A 439 -40.58 9.93 9.66
N ILE A 440 -40.22 9.60 8.41
CA ILE A 440 -39.83 10.59 7.41
C ILE A 440 -41.02 11.51 7.11
N PRO A 441 -40.92 12.84 7.28
CA PRO A 441 -42.03 13.75 7.03
C PRO A 441 -42.47 13.79 5.57
N GLY A 442 -43.72 14.17 5.33
CA GLY A 442 -44.27 14.37 3.98
C GLY A 442 -44.73 13.07 3.30
N GLU A 443 -45.63 13.22 2.33
CA GLU A 443 -46.17 12.13 1.51
C GLU A 443 -45.47 12.06 0.16
N ARG A 444 -45.21 13.22 -0.46
CA ARG A 444 -44.56 13.32 -1.77
C ARG A 444 -43.06 13.57 -1.62
N ILE A 445 -42.24 12.59 -1.99
CA ILE A 445 -40.79 12.58 -1.78
C ILE A 445 -40.06 12.58 -3.11
N VAL A 446 -39.02 13.41 -3.20
CA VAL A 446 -38.02 13.37 -4.28
C VAL A 446 -36.66 13.02 -3.68
N LEU A 447 -35.98 12.05 -4.28
CA LEU A 447 -34.65 11.63 -3.83
C LEU A 447 -33.59 12.14 -4.80
N VAL A 448 -32.44 12.56 -4.28
CA VAL A 448 -31.34 13.14 -5.06
C VAL A 448 -30.06 12.39 -4.74
N GLY A 449 -29.52 11.62 -5.66
CA GLY A 449 -28.18 11.04 -5.53
C GLY A 449 -27.13 12.15 -5.48
N ALA A 450 -26.32 12.18 -4.42
CA ALA A 450 -25.39 13.27 -4.09
C ALA A 450 -24.30 13.47 -5.16
N GLY A 451 -23.78 12.40 -5.78
CA GLY A 451 -22.79 12.55 -6.83
C GLY A 451 -22.41 11.30 -7.63
N GLY A 452 -21.73 10.33 -7.04
CA GLY A 452 -21.18 9.18 -7.76
C GLY A 452 -22.22 8.41 -8.60
N GLY A 453 -21.75 7.59 -9.55
CA GLY A 453 -22.68 6.79 -10.38
C GLY A 453 -23.53 5.77 -9.61
N SER A 454 -23.11 5.41 -8.39
CA SER A 454 -23.89 4.55 -7.50
C SER A 454 -25.02 5.32 -6.78
N ASP A 455 -24.88 6.63 -6.57
CA ASP A 455 -25.76 7.37 -5.68
C ASP A 455 -27.18 7.47 -6.22
N GLY A 456 -27.35 7.61 -7.54
CA GLY A 456 -28.65 7.51 -8.18
C GLY A 456 -29.31 6.14 -8.00
N VAL A 457 -28.52 5.05 -8.02
CA VAL A 457 -29.02 3.69 -7.75
C VAL A 457 -29.41 3.53 -6.28
N GLN A 458 -28.62 4.09 -5.37
CA GLN A 458 -28.93 4.07 -3.93
C GLN A 458 -30.15 4.91 -3.59
N ALA A 459 -30.28 6.09 -4.20
CA ALA A 459 -31.47 6.92 -4.10
C ALA A 459 -32.71 6.14 -4.57
N ALA A 460 -32.61 5.43 -5.70
CA ALA A 460 -33.70 4.57 -6.16
C ALA A 460 -34.02 3.42 -5.19
N MET A 461 -33.02 2.82 -4.53
CA MET A 461 -33.26 1.80 -3.52
C MET A 461 -33.97 2.36 -2.28
N VAL A 462 -33.55 3.54 -1.79
CA VAL A 462 -34.24 4.22 -0.68
C VAL A 462 -35.68 4.59 -1.08
N ALA A 463 -35.91 4.96 -2.35
CA ALA A 463 -37.26 5.18 -2.88
C ALA A 463 -38.13 3.91 -2.84
N GLN A 464 -37.57 2.76 -3.20
CA GLN A 464 -38.27 1.47 -3.08
C GLN A 464 -38.66 1.18 -1.63
N LEU A 465 -37.74 1.39 -0.68
CA LEU A 465 -38.00 1.18 0.75
C LEU A 465 -39.10 2.12 1.28
N LEU A 466 -39.08 3.40 0.92
CA LEU A 466 -40.10 4.38 1.31
C LEU A 466 -41.47 4.10 0.67
N ALA A 467 -41.50 3.65 -0.59
CA ALA A 467 -42.75 3.31 -1.27
C ALA A 467 -43.50 2.16 -0.56
N HIS A 468 -42.78 1.23 0.09
CA HIS A 468 -43.39 0.16 0.89
C HIS A 468 -44.08 0.66 2.17
N THR A 469 -43.81 1.90 2.59
CA THR A 469 -44.53 2.55 3.70
C THR A 469 -45.72 3.41 3.22
N GLY A 470 -46.07 3.35 1.93
CA GLY A 470 -47.17 4.10 1.34
C GLY A 470 -46.83 5.51 0.86
N LYS A 471 -45.56 5.93 0.94
CA LYS A 471 -45.10 7.25 0.49
C LYS A 471 -44.99 7.32 -1.03
N ASP A 472 -45.35 8.47 -1.61
CA ASP A 472 -45.20 8.74 -3.04
C ASP A 472 -43.78 9.22 -3.35
N CYS A 473 -42.92 8.29 -3.79
CA CYS A 473 -41.58 8.62 -4.27
C CYS A 473 -41.65 9.03 -5.75
N SER A 474 -41.96 10.31 -5.99
CA SER A 474 -42.35 10.81 -7.32
C SER A 474 -41.22 10.88 -8.35
N ALA A 475 -39.96 11.00 -7.88
CA ALA A 475 -38.79 11.01 -8.75
C ALA A 475 -37.49 10.72 -7.98
N VAL A 476 -36.51 10.23 -8.73
CA VAL A 476 -35.12 10.12 -8.31
C VAL A 476 -34.25 10.94 -9.28
N ILE A 477 -33.39 11.79 -8.73
CA ILE A 477 -32.47 12.65 -9.47
C ILE A 477 -31.04 12.15 -9.24
N SER A 478 -30.37 11.64 -10.27
CA SER A 478 -28.93 11.36 -10.25
C SER A 478 -28.16 12.60 -10.66
N VAL A 479 -27.38 13.19 -9.76
CA VAL A 479 -26.51 14.33 -10.10
C VAL A 479 -25.15 13.82 -10.54
N ARG A 480 -24.65 14.24 -11.70
CA ARG A 480 -23.34 13.78 -12.23
C ARG A 480 -22.50 14.95 -12.74
N GLY A 481 -21.24 15.05 -12.32
CA GLY A 481 -20.30 16.07 -12.80
C GLY A 481 -20.19 16.12 -14.33
N HIS A 482 -20.05 17.33 -14.89
CA HIS A 482 -19.97 17.57 -16.34
C HIS A 482 -18.91 16.72 -17.05
N LEU A 483 -17.76 16.49 -16.41
CA LEU A 483 -16.73 15.59 -16.91
C LEU A 483 -16.82 14.21 -16.25
N THR A 484 -16.49 13.16 -16.99
CA THR A 484 -16.41 11.81 -16.44
C THR A 484 -15.21 11.68 -15.50
N SER A 485 -15.43 11.61 -14.19
CA SER A 485 -14.38 11.40 -13.18
C SER A 485 -13.90 9.93 -13.10
N SER A 486 -14.65 9.02 -13.72
CA SER A 486 -14.42 7.59 -13.65
C SER A 486 -14.57 6.95 -15.02
N GLN A 487 -13.68 6.01 -15.32
CA GLN A 487 -13.65 5.30 -16.59
C GLN A 487 -15.01 4.67 -16.89
N GLY A 488 -15.56 4.95 -18.08
CA GLY A 488 -16.62 4.15 -18.66
C GLY A 488 -16.08 2.77 -19.08
N PRO A 489 -16.92 1.91 -19.67
CA PRO A 489 -16.49 0.61 -20.19
C PRO A 489 -15.35 0.67 -21.22
N ASP A 490 -15.13 1.85 -21.80
CA ASP A 490 -14.11 2.18 -22.80
C ASP A 490 -12.81 2.77 -22.21
N GLY A 491 -12.72 2.89 -20.88
CA GLY A 491 -11.53 3.41 -20.21
C GLY A 491 -11.37 4.94 -20.26
N THR A 492 -12.39 5.68 -20.73
CA THR A 492 -12.30 7.13 -20.92
C THR A 492 -12.72 7.91 -19.67
N SER A 493 -11.92 8.91 -19.30
CA SER A 493 -12.19 9.87 -18.22
C SER A 493 -11.87 11.28 -18.71
N GLY A 494 -12.45 12.30 -18.07
CA GLY A 494 -12.29 13.70 -18.45
C GLY A 494 -13.06 14.12 -19.70
N VAL A 495 -13.99 13.29 -20.19
CA VAL A 495 -14.83 13.63 -21.35
C VAL A 495 -16.18 14.21 -20.89
N PRO A 496 -16.81 15.10 -21.69
CA PRO A 496 -18.14 15.59 -21.40
C PRO A 496 -19.16 14.47 -21.24
N ARG A 497 -20.04 14.61 -20.26
CA ARG A 497 -21.09 13.65 -19.99
C ARG A 497 -22.19 13.76 -21.04
N THR A 498 -22.61 12.63 -21.59
CA THR A 498 -23.65 12.57 -22.63
C THR A 498 -24.67 11.49 -22.33
N VAL A 499 -25.91 11.74 -22.75
CA VAL A 499 -26.99 10.75 -22.84
C VAL A 499 -27.19 10.45 -24.33
N ILE A 500 -27.20 9.17 -24.68
CA ILE A 500 -27.40 8.70 -26.04
C ILE A 500 -28.90 8.47 -26.25
N ASN A 501 -29.45 9.09 -27.30
CA ASN A 501 -30.87 9.06 -27.67
C ASN A 501 -31.83 9.54 -26.55
N PRO A 502 -31.68 10.76 -26.02
CA PRO A 502 -32.61 11.28 -25.00
C PRO A 502 -34.03 11.39 -25.58
N ASP A 503 -35.00 10.73 -24.96
CA ASP A 503 -36.43 10.80 -25.32
C ASP A 503 -37.06 12.16 -24.93
N GLY A 504 -36.36 12.99 -24.15
CA GLY A 504 -36.79 14.32 -23.76
C GLY A 504 -35.75 15.08 -22.92
N GLU A 505 -35.59 16.37 -23.21
CA GLU A 505 -34.69 17.29 -22.50
C GLU A 505 -35.55 18.36 -21.81
N LEU A 506 -35.40 18.50 -20.49
CA LEU A 506 -36.23 19.42 -19.70
C LEU A 506 -35.58 20.80 -19.52
N ALA A 507 -34.25 20.88 -19.58
CA ALA A 507 -33.52 22.14 -19.46
C ALA A 507 -32.17 22.10 -20.20
N SER A 508 -32.11 22.72 -21.38
CA SER A 508 -30.91 23.12 -22.15
C SER A 508 -29.69 22.17 -22.07
N GLY A 509 -29.91 20.87 -22.16
CA GLY A 509 -28.89 19.82 -22.24
C GLY A 509 -28.39 19.32 -20.88
N HIS A 510 -28.93 19.84 -19.78
CA HIS A 510 -28.44 19.56 -18.42
C HIS A 510 -29.38 18.67 -17.59
N VAL A 511 -30.64 18.52 -17.99
CA VAL A 511 -31.64 17.68 -17.29
C VAL A 511 -32.30 16.73 -18.27
N HIS A 512 -32.15 15.44 -18.03
CA HIS A 512 -32.62 14.35 -18.91
C HIS A 512 -33.50 13.39 -18.12
N GLU A 513 -34.67 13.05 -18.64
CA GLU A 513 -35.46 11.93 -18.10
C GLU A 513 -34.91 10.61 -18.66
N ILE A 514 -34.67 9.63 -17.80
CA ILE A 514 -33.96 8.39 -18.14
C ILE A 514 -34.93 7.22 -18.13
N SER A 515 -34.80 6.37 -19.15
CA SER A 515 -35.49 5.09 -19.33
C SER A 515 -34.48 3.94 -19.44
N GLU A 516 -34.94 2.70 -19.34
CA GLU A 516 -34.09 1.50 -19.42
C GLU A 516 -33.31 1.36 -20.74
N GLN A 517 -33.78 2.04 -21.80
CA GLN A 517 -33.15 1.99 -23.13
C GLN A 517 -32.00 2.98 -23.28
N HIS A 518 -31.95 4.02 -22.44
CA HIS A 518 -30.92 5.04 -22.52
C HIS A 518 -29.55 4.48 -22.16
N ARG A 519 -28.53 5.06 -22.79
CA ARG A 519 -27.11 4.80 -22.50
C ARG A 519 -26.41 6.15 -22.37
N GLY A 520 -25.20 6.17 -21.83
CA GLY A 520 -24.44 7.40 -21.67
C GLY A 520 -22.95 7.16 -21.46
N SER A 521 -22.19 8.24 -21.39
CA SER A 521 -20.74 8.18 -21.17
C SER A 521 -20.37 7.91 -19.70
N GLY A 522 -19.16 7.37 -19.49
CA GLY A 522 -18.67 7.00 -18.16
C GLY A 522 -19.44 5.83 -17.53
N ARG A 523 -19.44 5.77 -16.18
CA ARG A 523 -20.26 4.81 -15.41
C ARG A 523 -21.74 5.23 -15.43
N PHE A 524 -22.46 4.95 -16.52
CA PHE A 524 -23.89 5.25 -16.66
C PHE A 524 -24.76 4.14 -16.06
N LEU A 525 -25.41 4.42 -14.93
CA LEU A 525 -26.19 3.44 -14.15
C LEU A 525 -27.64 3.85 -13.96
N GLU A 526 -28.02 5.05 -14.39
CA GLU A 526 -29.33 5.64 -14.19
C GLU A 526 -30.44 4.85 -14.90
N HIS A 527 -30.12 4.18 -16.00
CA HIS A 527 -31.04 3.29 -16.70
C HIS A 527 -31.39 2.02 -15.93
N VAL A 528 -30.59 1.62 -14.94
CA VAL A 528 -30.79 0.37 -14.20
C VAL A 528 -32.07 0.41 -13.36
N PRO A 529 -32.29 1.43 -12.50
CA PRO A 529 -33.54 1.55 -11.76
C PRO A 529 -34.68 2.20 -12.55
N ALA A 530 -34.46 2.68 -13.77
CA ALA A 530 -35.45 3.47 -14.54
C ALA A 530 -36.75 2.71 -14.89
N GLY A 531 -36.74 1.37 -14.85
CA GLY A 531 -37.95 0.57 -14.99
C GLY A 531 -38.83 0.53 -13.73
N ASP A 532 -38.23 0.74 -12.56
CA ASP A 532 -38.91 0.67 -11.25
C ASP A 532 -39.13 2.05 -10.61
N GLN A 533 -38.39 3.08 -11.05
CA GLN A 533 -38.44 4.45 -10.55
C GLN A 533 -38.34 5.47 -11.67
N ARG A 534 -39.02 6.61 -11.51
CA ARG A 534 -38.91 7.72 -12.45
C ARG A 534 -37.58 8.44 -12.26
N MET A 535 -36.62 8.14 -13.14
CA MET A 535 -35.23 8.57 -13.03
C MET A 535 -34.96 9.83 -13.87
N PHE A 536 -34.23 10.78 -13.30
CA PHE A 536 -33.68 11.94 -13.98
C PHE A 536 -32.16 11.98 -13.81
N LEU A 537 -31.45 12.38 -14.86
CA LEU A 537 -30.03 12.71 -14.80
C LEU A 537 -29.88 14.24 -14.86
N VAL A 538 -29.21 14.80 -13.86
CA VAL A 538 -28.80 16.21 -13.83
C VAL A 538 -27.29 16.29 -14.01
N ILE A 539 -26.85 16.96 -15.07
CA ILE A 539 -25.43 17.20 -15.34
C ILE A 539 -24.99 18.44 -14.57
N ASP A 540 -24.14 18.23 -13.57
CA ASP A 540 -23.55 19.28 -12.75
C ASP A 540 -22.42 19.99 -13.50
N ASP A 541 -22.81 21.04 -14.24
CA ASP A 541 -21.91 21.95 -14.93
C ASP A 541 -21.61 23.16 -14.02
N PRO A 542 -20.33 23.52 -13.77
CA PRO A 542 -19.97 24.75 -13.04
C PRO A 542 -20.61 26.03 -13.58
N ALA A 543 -20.97 26.08 -14.86
CA ALA A 543 -21.62 27.24 -15.49
C ALA A 543 -23.13 27.30 -15.22
N VAL A 544 -23.72 26.25 -14.65
CA VAL A 544 -25.17 26.14 -14.41
C VAL A 544 -25.47 26.14 -12.92
N ASP A 545 -26.56 26.80 -12.54
CA ASP A 545 -27.08 26.74 -11.18
C ASP A 545 -27.70 25.36 -10.92
N LEU A 546 -26.96 24.50 -10.22
CA LEU A 546 -27.41 23.15 -9.87
C LEU A 546 -28.73 23.18 -9.07
N ALA A 547 -28.94 24.15 -8.19
CA ALA A 547 -30.18 24.25 -7.43
C ALA A 547 -31.38 24.50 -8.36
N GLN A 548 -31.19 25.32 -9.40
CA GLN A 548 -32.22 25.55 -10.40
C GLN A 548 -32.53 24.28 -11.21
N SER A 549 -31.52 23.51 -11.59
CA SER A 549 -31.72 22.22 -12.27
C SER A 549 -32.51 21.23 -11.41
N LEU A 550 -32.26 21.18 -10.10
CA LEU A 550 -33.05 20.36 -9.17
C LEU A 550 -34.51 20.85 -9.09
N ARG A 551 -34.75 22.17 -9.02
CA ARG A 551 -36.11 22.75 -9.03
C ARG A 551 -36.90 22.36 -10.28
N VAL A 552 -36.27 22.42 -11.46
CA VAL A 552 -36.93 22.05 -12.73
C VAL A 552 -37.50 20.63 -12.66
N VAL A 553 -36.75 19.67 -12.12
CA VAL A 553 -37.26 18.30 -11.98
C VAL A 553 -38.38 18.22 -10.95
N ILE A 554 -38.22 18.87 -9.79
CA ILE A 554 -39.23 18.89 -8.73
C ILE A 554 -40.56 19.47 -9.25
N ASP A 555 -40.51 20.59 -9.98
CA ASP A 555 -41.68 21.23 -10.58
C ASP A 555 -42.31 20.33 -11.66
N GLN A 556 -41.49 19.67 -12.49
CA GLN A 556 -41.94 18.73 -13.52
C GLN A 556 -42.70 17.54 -12.94
N VAL A 557 -42.37 17.12 -11.72
CA VAL A 557 -43.09 16.04 -11.02
C VAL A 557 -44.18 16.57 -10.08
N GLY A 558 -44.57 17.84 -10.19
CA GLY A 558 -45.68 18.42 -9.42
C GLY A 558 -45.35 18.81 -7.98
N GLY A 559 -44.07 19.02 -7.66
CA GLY A 559 -43.58 19.41 -6.35
C GLY A 559 -43.14 18.23 -5.47
N ALA A 560 -42.63 18.55 -4.29
CA ALA A 560 -42.22 17.60 -3.25
C ALA A 560 -42.38 18.23 -1.86
N ASP A 561 -42.94 17.46 -0.92
CA ASP A 561 -43.02 17.80 0.50
C ASP A 561 -41.67 17.61 1.19
N THR A 562 -40.94 16.58 0.74
CA THR A 562 -39.63 16.19 1.28
C THR A 562 -38.65 15.93 0.17
N VAL A 563 -37.44 16.46 0.31
CA VAL A 563 -36.30 16.14 -0.57
C VAL A 563 -35.21 15.48 0.28
N ILE A 564 -34.73 14.32 -0.18
CA ILE A 564 -33.69 13.54 0.50
C ILE A 564 -32.48 13.44 -0.40
N VAL A 565 -31.35 14.01 0.01
CA VAL A 565 -30.07 13.82 -0.68
C VAL A 565 -29.44 12.51 -0.21
N VAL A 566 -29.24 11.56 -1.11
CA VAL A 566 -28.74 10.22 -0.81
C VAL A 566 -27.29 10.09 -1.24
N ASP A 567 -26.43 9.76 -0.28
CA ASP A 567 -25.03 9.45 -0.47
C ASP A 567 -24.78 7.94 -0.26
N THR A 568 -23.74 7.44 -0.91
CA THR A 568 -23.35 6.04 -0.89
C THR A 568 -22.08 5.89 -0.04
N GLY A 569 -22.12 5.07 1.02
CA GLY A 569 -20.93 4.70 1.78
C GLY A 569 -20.41 5.76 2.76
N GLY A 570 -20.63 7.05 2.48
CA GLY A 570 -20.30 8.17 3.38
C GLY A 570 -19.32 9.20 2.80
N ASP A 571 -19.17 9.31 1.48
CA ASP A 571 -18.32 10.33 0.83
C ASP A 571 -18.81 11.76 1.13
N SER A 572 -20.08 11.92 1.46
CA SER A 572 -20.64 13.20 1.90
C SER A 572 -20.15 13.69 3.27
N LEU A 573 -19.47 12.83 4.05
CA LEU A 573 -19.00 13.15 5.41
C LEU A 573 -17.61 13.80 5.46
N TYR A 574 -16.93 13.93 4.32
CA TYR A 574 -15.64 14.62 4.24
C TYR A 574 -15.81 16.11 4.53
N ARG A 575 -15.00 16.64 5.45
CA ARG A 575 -15.09 18.05 5.89
C ARG A 575 -14.59 19.01 4.81
N GLU A 576 -15.11 20.23 4.85
CA GLU A 576 -14.65 21.31 3.98
C GLU A 576 -13.19 21.65 4.27
N ALA A 577 -12.38 21.81 3.21
CA ALA A 577 -11.04 22.35 3.35
C ALA A 577 -11.10 23.78 3.91
N MET A 578 -10.67 23.96 5.16
CA MET A 578 -10.38 25.30 5.67
C MET A 578 -9.25 25.89 4.82
N SER A 579 -9.48 27.08 4.26
CA SER A 579 -8.53 27.78 3.40
C SER A 579 -7.13 27.81 4.05
N GLY A 580 -6.16 27.15 3.41
CA GLY A 580 -4.77 27.14 3.84
C GLY A 580 -4.32 25.93 4.69
N SER A 581 -5.19 24.98 5.00
CA SER A 581 -4.77 23.71 5.62
C SER A 581 -4.88 22.56 4.61
N PRO A 582 -3.80 21.80 4.34
CA PRO A 582 -3.93 20.55 3.60
C PRO A 582 -4.73 19.58 4.47
N ILE A 583 -6.01 19.36 4.14
CA ILE A 583 -6.73 18.26 4.75
C ILE A 583 -6.17 16.98 4.13
N GLU A 584 -5.55 16.14 4.97
CA GLU A 584 -4.94 14.88 4.56
C GLU A 584 -5.93 13.90 3.88
N ASP A 585 -7.24 14.11 4.07
CA ASP A 585 -8.33 13.27 3.58
C ASP A 585 -8.71 13.47 2.09
N GLN A 586 -8.22 14.50 1.40
CA GLN A 586 -8.75 14.89 0.07
C GLN A 586 -8.35 14.01 -1.13
N ARG A 587 -7.58 12.93 -0.95
CA ARG A 587 -7.00 12.21 -2.11
C ARG A 587 -7.78 10.99 -2.60
N VAL A 588 -8.89 10.59 -1.97
CA VAL A 588 -9.47 9.25 -2.22
C VAL A 588 -10.84 9.24 -2.92
N ALA A 589 -11.67 10.27 -2.81
CA ALA A 589 -13.03 10.25 -3.39
C ALA A 589 -13.39 11.51 -4.19
N THR A 590 -14.68 11.71 -4.49
CA THR A 590 -15.27 12.84 -5.22
C THR A 590 -15.88 13.95 -4.32
N PRO A 591 -15.37 14.31 -3.11
CA PRO A 591 -16.14 15.08 -2.11
C PRO A 591 -16.71 16.41 -2.58
N ASP A 592 -16.08 17.03 -3.57
CA ASP A 592 -16.50 18.32 -4.11
C ASP A 592 -17.89 18.25 -4.75
N GLN A 593 -18.25 17.11 -5.38
CA GLN A 593 -19.54 16.94 -6.03
C GLN A 593 -20.65 16.73 -4.99
N ASP A 594 -20.44 15.83 -4.02
CA ASP A 594 -21.40 15.52 -2.97
C ASP A 594 -21.74 16.76 -2.14
N LEU A 595 -20.71 17.51 -1.73
CA LEU A 595 -20.88 18.78 -1.02
C LEU A 595 -21.63 19.82 -1.85
N ARG A 596 -21.35 19.93 -3.16
CA ARG A 596 -22.06 20.86 -4.05
C ARG A 596 -23.54 20.48 -4.18
N THR A 597 -23.86 19.19 -4.28
CA THR A 597 -25.25 18.72 -4.33
C THR A 597 -25.98 18.97 -3.01
N LEU A 598 -25.36 18.71 -1.86
CA LEU A 598 -25.93 19.03 -0.55
C LEU A 598 -26.27 20.53 -0.44
N ARG A 599 -25.34 21.40 -0.87
CA ARG A 599 -25.55 22.86 -0.88
C ARG A 599 -26.66 23.29 -1.84
N ALA A 600 -26.70 22.71 -3.05
CA ALA A 600 -27.74 22.99 -4.03
C ALA A 600 -29.13 22.57 -3.54
N ALA A 601 -29.24 21.39 -2.93
CA ALA A 601 -30.48 20.92 -2.32
C ALA A 601 -30.90 21.79 -1.12
N SER A 602 -29.95 22.30 -0.32
CA SER A 602 -30.25 23.21 0.78
C SER A 602 -30.85 24.54 0.30
N ALA A 603 -30.56 24.97 -0.93
CA ALA A 603 -31.15 26.16 -1.55
C ALA A 603 -32.60 25.94 -2.04
N LEU A 604 -33.15 24.73 -1.88
CA LEU A 604 -34.56 24.40 -2.16
C LEU A 604 -35.49 24.70 -0.98
N ALA A 605 -34.97 25.23 0.12
CA ALA A 605 -35.78 25.59 1.28
C ALA A 605 -36.75 26.72 0.94
N ASP A 606 -38.05 26.45 1.06
CA ASP A 606 -39.15 27.41 0.81
C ASP A 606 -40.08 27.58 2.02
N GLY A 607 -39.66 27.08 3.19
CA GLY A 607 -40.38 27.17 4.47
C GLY A 607 -41.42 26.06 4.70
N ASN A 608 -41.88 25.37 3.65
CA ASN A 608 -42.85 24.27 3.76
C ASN A 608 -42.23 22.90 3.48
N ARG A 609 -41.09 22.85 2.79
CA ARG A 609 -40.40 21.61 2.42
C ARG A 609 -39.44 21.12 3.51
N THR A 610 -39.46 19.81 3.77
CA THR A 610 -38.46 19.14 4.60
C THR A 610 -37.25 18.75 3.75
N LEU A 611 -36.04 19.04 4.24
CA LEU A 611 -34.79 18.72 3.55
C LEU A 611 -33.94 17.81 4.42
N LEU A 612 -33.68 16.60 3.93
CA LEU A 612 -32.89 15.59 4.61
C LEU A 612 -31.69 15.18 3.76
N SER A 613 -30.71 14.57 4.40
CA SER A 613 -29.74 13.70 3.74
C SER A 613 -29.78 12.30 4.33
N CYS A 614 -29.47 11.32 3.51
CA CYS A 614 -29.41 9.90 3.86
C CYS A 614 -28.08 9.31 3.39
N ILE A 615 -27.45 8.49 4.22
CA ILE A 615 -26.27 7.70 3.85
C ILE A 615 -26.65 6.23 3.84
N VAL A 616 -26.47 5.60 2.69
CA VAL A 616 -26.67 4.16 2.52
C VAL A 616 -25.37 3.42 2.81
N ALA A 617 -25.45 2.34 3.60
CA ALA A 617 -24.30 1.53 3.97
C ALA A 617 -23.13 2.34 4.57
N PRO A 618 -23.38 3.14 5.63
CA PRO A 618 -22.40 4.06 6.19
C PRO A 618 -21.12 3.34 6.63
N GLY A 619 -19.97 3.97 6.34
CA GLY A 619 -18.64 3.51 6.74
C GLY A 619 -17.82 2.86 5.62
N LEU A 620 -18.41 2.58 4.45
CA LEU A 620 -17.72 1.88 3.35
C LEU A 620 -16.64 2.74 2.67
N ASP A 621 -16.96 4.03 2.46
CA ASP A 621 -16.09 5.03 1.80
C ASP A 621 -15.95 6.30 2.67
N ALA A 622 -16.41 6.22 3.93
CA ALA A 622 -16.45 7.34 4.84
C ALA A 622 -15.06 7.70 5.40
N PRO A 623 -14.81 8.98 5.72
CA PRO A 623 -13.57 9.43 6.34
C PRO A 623 -13.44 8.91 7.78
N ILE A 624 -12.22 8.91 8.32
CA ILE A 624 -11.94 8.40 9.66
C ILE A 624 -12.72 9.13 10.78
N ASN A 625 -13.13 10.37 10.54
CA ASN A 625 -13.91 11.20 11.47
C ASN A 625 -15.43 11.12 11.26
N ALA A 626 -15.92 10.16 10.46
CA ALA A 626 -17.34 10.02 10.10
C ALA A 626 -18.28 9.97 11.31
N GLU A 627 -17.96 9.18 12.34
CA GLU A 627 -18.79 9.08 13.55
C GLU A 627 -18.97 10.44 14.25
N GLU A 628 -17.89 11.21 14.39
CA GLU A 628 -17.94 12.55 15.00
C GLU A 628 -18.82 13.50 14.19
N THR A 629 -18.71 13.45 12.85
CA THR A 629 -19.52 14.27 11.94
C THR A 629 -21.00 13.89 12.05
N LEU A 630 -21.33 12.60 12.10
CA LEU A 630 -22.70 12.11 12.25
C LEU A 630 -23.33 12.52 13.60
N VAL A 631 -22.58 12.41 14.70
CA VAL A 631 -23.04 12.86 16.02
C VAL A 631 -23.32 14.36 16.02
N ARG A 632 -22.47 15.18 15.39
CA ARG A 632 -22.67 16.63 15.27
C ARG A 632 -23.88 17.00 14.43
N ALA A 633 -24.19 16.20 13.40
CA ALA A 633 -25.35 16.38 12.54
C ALA A 633 -26.66 15.87 13.17
N ASN A 634 -26.64 15.46 14.45
CA ASN A 634 -27.72 14.76 15.15
C ASN A 634 -28.32 13.63 14.32
N ALA A 635 -27.46 12.84 13.68
CA ALA A 635 -27.90 11.81 12.76
C ALA A 635 -28.68 10.69 13.48
N GLU A 636 -29.67 10.17 12.77
CA GLU A 636 -30.53 9.09 13.19
C GLU A 636 -30.23 7.83 12.37
N PHE A 637 -29.94 6.73 13.04
CA PHE A 637 -29.70 5.43 12.43
C PHE A 637 -31.00 4.63 12.34
N LEU A 638 -31.27 4.08 11.17
CA LEU A 638 -32.32 3.11 10.92
C LEU A 638 -31.71 1.74 10.63
N GLN A 639 -32.03 0.77 11.49
CA GLN A 639 -31.76 -0.64 11.24
C GLN A 639 -32.86 -1.19 10.32
N LEU A 640 -32.47 -1.77 9.18
CA LEU A 640 -33.44 -2.47 8.33
C LEU A 640 -33.96 -3.73 9.04
N ASP A 641 -35.27 -3.95 8.94
CA ASP A 641 -35.89 -5.21 9.35
C ASP A 641 -35.70 -6.31 8.30
N PHE A 642 -36.29 -7.49 8.55
CA PHE A 642 -36.17 -8.64 7.67
C PHE A 642 -36.81 -8.41 6.28
N GLU A 643 -37.98 -7.78 6.22
CA GLU A 643 -38.71 -7.55 4.97
C GLU A 643 -37.99 -6.51 4.11
N GLN A 644 -37.53 -5.42 4.74
CA GLN A 644 -36.72 -4.39 4.11
C GLN A 644 -35.39 -4.96 3.59
N SER A 645 -34.72 -5.80 4.38
CA SER A 645 -33.49 -6.47 3.97
C SER A 645 -33.71 -7.43 2.79
N ALA A 646 -34.85 -8.13 2.76
CA ALA A 646 -35.23 -9.01 1.65
C ALA A 646 -35.49 -8.20 0.38
N LEU A 647 -36.21 -7.08 0.48
CA LEU A 647 -36.48 -6.18 -0.64
C LEU A 647 -35.18 -5.66 -1.27
N VAL A 648 -34.20 -5.25 -0.46
CA VAL A 648 -32.88 -4.80 -0.95
C VAL A 648 -32.21 -5.91 -1.77
N ARG A 649 -32.20 -7.15 -1.27
CA ARG A 649 -31.60 -8.31 -1.96
C ARG A 649 -32.29 -8.60 -3.28
N GLU A 650 -33.62 -8.70 -3.27
CA GLU A 650 -34.41 -9.00 -4.46
C GLU A 650 -34.26 -7.92 -5.54
N THR A 651 -34.28 -6.65 -5.11
CA THR A 651 -34.15 -5.52 -6.02
C THR A 651 -32.74 -5.44 -6.60
N TYR A 652 -31.68 -5.64 -5.81
CA TYR A 652 -30.33 -5.70 -6.37
C TYR A 652 -30.07 -6.89 -7.28
N ALA A 653 -30.68 -8.05 -7.02
CA ALA A 653 -30.60 -9.19 -7.93
C ALA A 653 -31.27 -8.86 -9.28
N ARG A 654 -32.47 -8.26 -9.25
CA ARG A 654 -33.17 -7.80 -10.46
C ARG A 654 -32.38 -6.73 -11.21
N TRP A 655 -31.81 -5.77 -10.48
CA TRP A 655 -30.92 -4.74 -11.01
C TRP A 655 -29.50 -5.23 -11.29
N LYS A 656 -29.21 -6.52 -11.09
CA LYS A 656 -27.86 -7.11 -11.24
C LYS A 656 -26.74 -6.31 -10.59
N MET A 657 -27.04 -5.63 -9.48
CA MET A 657 -26.08 -4.91 -8.64
C MET A 657 -25.53 -5.81 -7.52
N ASP A 658 -25.86 -7.09 -7.54
CA ASP A 658 -25.38 -8.15 -6.65
C ASP A 658 -24.06 -8.79 -7.11
N GLY A 659 -23.43 -8.24 -8.15
CA GLY A 659 -22.21 -8.77 -8.77
C GLY A 659 -22.45 -9.82 -9.85
N SER A 660 -23.71 -10.15 -10.17
CA SER A 660 -24.05 -11.10 -11.26
C SER A 660 -23.74 -10.56 -12.66
N ASP A 661 -23.65 -9.24 -12.82
CA ASP A 661 -23.25 -8.57 -14.06
C ASP A 661 -21.89 -7.88 -13.87
N PRO A 662 -20.79 -8.43 -14.41
CA PRO A 662 -19.46 -7.85 -14.25
C PRO A 662 -19.32 -6.50 -14.95
N ALA A 663 -20.26 -6.07 -15.81
CA ALA A 663 -20.25 -4.75 -16.41
C ALA A 663 -20.85 -3.66 -15.48
N ARG A 664 -21.44 -4.05 -14.34
CA ARG A 664 -22.06 -3.12 -13.38
C ARG A 664 -21.14 -2.89 -12.18
N PRO A 665 -20.62 -1.65 -12.00
CA PRO A 665 -19.85 -1.33 -10.82
C PRO A 665 -20.73 -1.37 -9.57
N ALA A 666 -20.37 -2.19 -8.57
CA ALA A 666 -21.29 -2.55 -7.48
C ALA A 666 -20.64 -2.60 -6.08
N LYS A 667 -19.58 -1.82 -5.81
CA LYS A 667 -18.87 -1.85 -4.50
C LYS A 667 -19.83 -1.67 -3.33
N THR A 668 -20.67 -0.65 -3.35
CA THR A 668 -21.57 -0.38 -2.24
C THR A 668 -22.74 -1.35 -2.14
N PRO A 669 -23.45 -1.69 -3.23
CA PRO A 669 -24.41 -2.80 -3.20
C PRO A 669 -23.81 -4.09 -2.61
N LEU A 670 -22.61 -4.49 -3.03
CA LEU A 670 -21.93 -5.68 -2.53
C LEU A 670 -21.56 -5.57 -1.05
N GLY A 671 -21.05 -4.41 -0.61
CA GLY A 671 -20.74 -4.15 0.79
C GLY A 671 -21.98 -4.16 1.68
N TRP A 672 -23.08 -3.56 1.21
CA TRP A 672 -24.33 -3.52 1.95
C TRP A 672 -24.98 -4.91 2.05
N LEU A 673 -25.03 -5.65 0.94
CA LEU A 673 -25.51 -7.04 0.92
C LEU A 673 -24.71 -7.92 1.89
N ALA A 674 -23.38 -7.80 1.90
CA ALA A 674 -22.53 -8.53 2.84
C ALA A 674 -22.85 -8.17 4.30
N ALA A 675 -22.98 -6.88 4.62
CA ALA A 675 -23.33 -6.44 5.96
C ALA A 675 -24.74 -6.93 6.40
N LEU A 676 -25.72 -6.90 5.49
CA LEU A 676 -27.06 -7.45 5.70
C LEU A 676 -27.07 -8.98 5.90
N GLU A 677 -26.02 -9.69 5.46
CA GLU A 677 -25.79 -11.12 5.73
C GLU A 677 -25.09 -11.38 7.07
N GLY A 678 -24.78 -10.32 7.83
CA GLY A 678 -24.02 -10.43 9.07
C GLY A 678 -22.51 -10.64 8.84
N LYS A 679 -22.01 -10.40 7.63
CA LYS A 679 -20.56 -10.39 7.37
C LYS A 679 -19.99 -9.08 7.90
N LEU A 680 -19.37 -9.15 9.08
CA LEU A 680 -18.77 -8.02 9.76
C LEU A 680 -17.24 -8.16 9.83
N GLY A 681 -16.55 -7.05 10.05
CA GLY A 681 -15.10 -6.97 10.02
C GLY A 681 -14.56 -6.80 8.61
N ARG A 682 -13.31 -7.20 8.39
CA ARG A 682 -12.64 -7.04 7.09
C ARG A 682 -13.10 -8.11 6.10
N HIS A 683 -13.56 -7.67 4.93
CA HIS A 683 -13.99 -8.55 3.83
C HIS A 683 -13.47 -8.02 2.50
N THR A 684 -13.11 -8.94 1.59
CA THR A 684 -12.81 -8.58 0.21
C THR A 684 -14.05 -8.80 -0.64
N LEU A 685 -14.59 -7.71 -1.18
CA LEU A 685 -15.79 -7.71 -2.01
C LEU A 685 -15.49 -8.31 -3.38
N PRO A 686 -16.43 -9.06 -3.99
CA PRO A 686 -16.27 -9.64 -5.33
C PRO A 686 -16.48 -8.58 -6.41
N ILE A 687 -15.65 -7.54 -6.41
CA ILE A 687 -15.69 -6.46 -7.40
C ILE A 687 -15.22 -7.01 -8.75
N ALA A 688 -15.82 -6.54 -9.85
CA ALA A 688 -15.45 -6.94 -11.19
C ALA A 688 -13.94 -6.72 -11.45
N PRO A 689 -13.23 -7.73 -12.03
CA PRO A 689 -11.78 -7.67 -12.23
C PRO A 689 -11.27 -6.38 -12.87
N HIS A 690 -11.90 -5.92 -13.95
CA HIS A 690 -11.48 -4.73 -14.69
C HIS A 690 -11.51 -3.43 -13.87
N LEU A 691 -12.28 -3.35 -12.77
CA LEU A 691 -12.30 -2.20 -11.86
C LEU A 691 -11.17 -2.26 -10.83
N VAL A 692 -10.78 -3.47 -10.44
CA VAL A 692 -9.65 -3.70 -9.53
C VAL A 692 -8.33 -3.58 -10.28
N ASP A 693 -8.32 -3.99 -11.56
CA ASP A 693 -7.13 -4.07 -12.39
C ASP A 693 -6.67 -2.73 -12.99
N ASP A 694 -7.49 -1.68 -12.87
CA ASP A 694 -7.23 -0.37 -13.47
C ASP A 694 -6.01 0.34 -12.86
N MET A 695 -4.95 0.53 -13.64
CA MET A 695 -3.71 1.16 -13.16
C MET A 695 -3.85 2.64 -12.77
N ARG A 696 -4.85 3.34 -13.30
CA ARG A 696 -5.05 4.79 -13.07
C ARG A 696 -6.08 5.06 -11.99
N ASN A 697 -7.02 4.14 -11.75
CA ASN A 697 -8.03 4.33 -10.72
C ASN A 697 -8.62 3.00 -10.24
N PRO A 698 -7.81 2.14 -9.60
CA PRO A 698 -8.29 0.83 -9.18
C PRO A 698 -9.25 0.99 -8.00
N TRP A 699 -10.26 0.14 -7.91
CA TRP A 699 -11.17 0.14 -6.77
C TRP A 699 -10.58 -0.65 -5.62
N LEU A 700 -10.79 -0.19 -4.39
CA LEU A 700 -10.40 -0.93 -3.19
C LEU A 700 -11.41 -2.07 -2.94
N PRO A 701 -11.02 -3.35 -3.09
CA PRO A 701 -11.94 -4.47 -2.88
C PRO A 701 -12.02 -4.89 -1.40
N SER A 702 -10.96 -4.68 -0.62
CA SER A 702 -10.94 -4.97 0.81
C SER A 702 -11.53 -3.80 1.59
N VAL A 703 -12.66 -4.04 2.26
CA VAL A 703 -13.39 -3.05 3.06
C VAL A 703 -13.59 -3.56 4.49
N TYR A 704 -13.84 -2.65 5.42
CA TYR A 704 -14.27 -2.99 6.77
C TYR A 704 -15.78 -2.77 6.89
N LEU A 705 -16.51 -3.83 7.24
CA LEU A 705 -17.97 -3.82 7.40
C LEU A 705 -18.34 -3.78 8.88
N SER A 706 -19.19 -2.84 9.26
CA SER A 706 -19.68 -2.69 10.64
C SER A 706 -21.18 -2.93 10.72
N ASN A 707 -21.73 -2.98 11.93
CA ASN A 707 -23.19 -3.03 12.12
C ASN A 707 -23.89 -1.80 11.52
N ALA A 708 -23.24 -0.63 11.51
CA ALA A 708 -23.79 0.56 10.87
C ALA A 708 -23.91 0.37 9.34
N THR A 709 -22.97 -0.35 8.73
CA THR A 709 -22.96 -0.63 7.27
C THR A 709 -24.19 -1.40 6.81
N ALA A 710 -24.91 -2.10 7.70
CA ALA A 710 -26.15 -2.80 7.39
C ALA A 710 -27.40 -1.91 7.38
N GLY A 711 -27.29 -0.61 7.69
CA GLY A 711 -28.44 0.29 7.84
C GLY A 711 -28.40 1.55 6.98
N LEU A 712 -29.27 2.48 7.34
CA LEU A 712 -29.37 3.82 6.78
C LEU A 712 -29.12 4.86 7.87
N VAL A 713 -28.52 5.99 7.50
CA VAL A 713 -28.37 7.13 8.42
C VAL A 713 -29.03 8.35 7.83
N PHE A 714 -30.02 8.90 8.53
CA PHE A 714 -30.74 10.12 8.15
C PHE A 714 -30.31 11.29 9.02
N MET A 715 -30.32 12.48 8.45
CA MET A 715 -30.08 13.73 9.19
C MET A 715 -30.72 14.90 8.46
N LYS A 716 -30.99 16.00 9.16
CA LYS A 716 -31.44 17.22 8.48
C LYS A 716 -30.30 17.81 7.66
N LEU A 717 -30.62 18.25 6.45
CA LEU A 717 -29.61 18.70 5.49
C LEU A 717 -28.80 19.91 6.01
N ASN A 718 -29.45 20.82 6.74
CA ASN A 718 -28.79 21.97 7.35
C ASN A 718 -27.83 21.56 8.49
N GLU A 719 -28.22 20.58 9.31
CA GLU A 719 -27.39 20.05 10.41
C GLU A 719 -26.18 19.28 9.85
N HIS A 720 -26.37 18.54 8.75
CA HIS A 720 -25.28 17.93 8.00
C HIS A 720 -24.26 18.98 7.53
N LEU A 721 -24.71 20.00 6.78
CA LEU A 721 -23.81 21.06 6.28
C LEU A 721 -23.10 21.82 7.40
N GLN A 722 -23.77 22.06 8.54
CA GLN A 722 -23.15 22.68 9.72
C GLN A 722 -22.06 21.79 10.34
N ALA A 723 -22.28 20.48 10.41
CA ALA A 723 -21.30 19.53 10.91
C ALA A 723 -20.04 19.48 10.03
N LEU A 724 -20.20 19.56 8.70
CA LEU A 724 -19.09 19.60 7.73
C LEU A 724 -18.24 20.86 7.86
N ALA A 725 -18.88 22.02 8.13
CA ALA A 725 -18.21 23.30 8.32
C ALA A 725 -17.45 23.42 9.66
N GLY A 726 -17.51 22.41 10.54
CA GLY A 726 -16.81 22.42 11.83
C GLY A 726 -17.31 23.47 12.83
N SER A 727 -18.46 24.10 12.56
CA SER A 727 -19.06 25.10 13.44
C SER A 727 -19.80 24.39 14.58
N ALA A 728 -19.43 24.64 15.84
CA ALA A 728 -20.16 24.09 16.98
C ALA A 728 -21.63 24.55 16.95
N PRO A 729 -22.61 23.70 17.28
CA PRO A 729 -23.98 24.16 17.45
C PRO A 729 -24.02 25.22 18.56
N ASN A 730 -24.69 26.34 18.29
CA ASN A 730 -25.00 27.35 19.30
C ASN A 730 -25.82 26.71 20.43
N GLN A 731 -25.17 26.15 21.44
CA GLN A 731 -25.84 25.83 22.68
C GLN A 731 -26.18 27.15 23.37
N PRO A 732 -27.44 27.38 23.79
CA PRO A 732 -27.77 28.52 24.62
C PRO A 732 -26.94 28.42 25.90
N GLN A 733 -26.19 29.48 26.20
CA GLN A 733 -25.34 29.59 27.39
C GLN A 733 -26.13 29.16 28.63
N ARG A 734 -25.84 27.96 29.15
CA ARG A 734 -26.16 27.66 30.55
C ARG A 734 -25.19 28.49 31.38
N THR A 735 -25.71 29.56 31.98
CA THR A 735 -25.04 30.35 33.00
C THR A 735 -24.69 29.44 34.18
N VAL A 736 -23.47 28.90 34.19
CA VAL A 736 -22.92 28.22 35.36
C VAL A 736 -22.39 29.32 36.28
N MET A 737 -23.08 29.57 37.39
CA MET A 737 -22.54 30.41 38.46
C MET A 737 -21.27 29.76 39.02
N PRO A 738 -20.19 30.53 39.27
CA PRO A 738 -18.97 29.97 39.82
C PRO A 738 -19.17 29.57 41.28
N LEU A 739 -18.83 28.31 41.59
CA LEU A 739 -18.73 27.79 42.95
C LEU A 739 -17.67 28.56 43.74
N SER A 740 -18.06 29.01 44.95
CA SER A 740 -17.21 29.77 45.88
C SER A 740 -16.03 28.96 46.44
N GLN A 741 -14.91 29.65 46.67
CA GLN A 741 -13.60 29.18 47.18
C GLN A 741 -13.56 28.58 48.60
N ALA A 742 -14.59 27.85 49.08
CA ALA A 742 -14.63 27.39 50.48
C ALA A 742 -14.09 25.96 50.74
N ASP A 743 -13.96 25.08 49.74
CA ASP A 743 -13.75 23.64 50.01
C ASP A 743 -12.33 23.08 49.77
N ARG A 744 -11.29 23.93 49.80
CA ARG A 744 -9.88 23.49 49.66
C ARG A 744 -9.08 23.54 50.95
N SER A 745 -9.60 23.03 52.07
CA SER A 745 -8.74 22.75 53.24
C SER A 745 -9.35 21.73 54.20
N ARG A 746 -9.24 20.44 53.87
CA ARG A 746 -9.21 19.34 54.86
C ARG A 746 -8.80 18.07 54.15
N HIS A 747 -7.52 17.71 54.27
CA HIS A 747 -7.04 16.38 54.65
C HIS A 747 -5.52 16.30 54.46
N LEU A 748 -4.80 16.72 55.50
CA LEU A 748 -3.42 16.34 55.77
C LEU A 748 -3.42 15.45 57.03
N ARG A 749 -2.95 14.21 56.84
CA ARG A 749 -2.13 13.38 57.75
C ARG A 749 -2.69 12.93 59.12
N ARG A 750 -2.84 11.58 59.19
CA ARG A 750 -2.24 10.60 60.14
C ARG A 750 -2.81 10.47 61.56
N PRO A 751 -2.55 9.35 62.30
CA PRO A 751 -1.53 8.28 62.11
C PRO A 751 -1.84 7.23 61.06
#